data_AF-A0A4Q4Y046-F1
#
_entry.id   AF-A0A4Q4Y046-F1
#
_cell.length_a   1.000
_cell.length_b   1.000
_cell.length_c   1.000
_cell.angle_alpha   90.00
_cell.angle_beta   90.00
_cell.angle_gamma   90.00
#
_symmetry.space_group_name_H-M   'P 1'
#
loop_
_entity.id
_entity.type
_entity.pdbx_description
1 polymer ?
#
loop_
_entity_poly.entity_id
_entity_poly.type
_entity_poly.pdbx_seq_one_letter_code
_entity_poly.pdbx_strand_id
1 'polypeptide(L)'
;MVAKDSPLLIDCPPSKRGAITTAHSTLDAAVLKLRMTAYMWQALTAEDLREKGLGRRSFRLDEEWGLDTTTMNSSYLQSDPKNTRMGSVAKVHIVGSEKSVAQLRDVEVAQQNHSGHKRYELQRYFEHALAEHGHPFVSASLPVVAGLILDSHYSVEKGLILAHAALGHHNPDGLSVGIYGSHTTYAWPRFLEEVPACLLDMTPTGDAIGNDKGLCTTMQGACSLGQRAMLQEVGHAFGARPLLSDGIMAGGALRSWGQVFVSQNETKQRAQWDLHDALRFLRKDHFRLPGDGALTRSQNESSVLVRCMVDENDEPLLEVTCRAGLARVRFIDEQGKAAWEFDFCRKTAAELADAEITAKFGPTVFHLTLQALQERLDRSKPWGIEALGMNGMVGKVGNLWVLLADQPFVKVPGTSLVLSKRSVKSPALGNGGDQVYWRWAMLLVRNHRQGGGSRLTYANRIDIRVGATMDGAVVYYSDGSKCNCGVAHQTHYGGHQSQAKSLSEDETLEITRVSINTRRWSAPLNGCQMTLSNGETWGAINSNNQQDSQHLEAGEDERIIGFYGQSDVRSGYTYEFGIITAPKTVTDSEEGLPRQIYDMPELMNTDGGLNVVNTDNEDAMGPEHQRHESDHDEDSDQDEDSDEDMD
;
A
#
# COMPACT_ATOMS: atom_id res chain seq x y z
N MET A 1 -21.81 16.53 17.03
CA MET A 1 -22.33 17.78 16.45
C MET A 1 -23.83 17.85 16.68
N VAL A 2 -24.33 19.03 17.05
CA VAL A 2 -25.75 19.37 17.19
C VAL A 2 -26.09 20.61 16.35
N ALA A 3 -27.26 20.66 15.73
CA ALA A 3 -27.76 21.85 15.05
C ALA A 3 -28.02 23.01 16.02
N LYS A 4 -28.01 24.25 15.53
CA LYS A 4 -28.26 25.45 16.35
C LYS A 4 -29.65 25.48 17.02
N ASP A 5 -30.64 24.86 16.39
CA ASP A 5 -32.03 24.75 16.85
C ASP A 5 -32.38 23.28 17.17
N SER A 6 -31.36 22.48 17.52
CA SER A 6 -31.54 21.08 17.88
C SER A 6 -32.46 20.93 19.10
N PRO A 7 -33.41 19.98 19.07
CA PRO A 7 -34.17 19.62 20.27
C PRO A 7 -33.33 18.83 21.28
N LEU A 8 -32.05 18.53 20.96
CA LEU A 8 -31.14 17.71 21.76
C LEU A 8 -31.68 16.30 22.03
N LEU A 9 -32.35 15.74 21.01
CA LEU A 9 -32.93 14.40 21.03
C LEU A 9 -32.45 13.57 19.83
N ILE A 10 -32.15 12.31 20.08
CA ILE A 10 -31.93 11.31 19.01
C ILE A 10 -33.25 10.69 18.57
N ASP A 11 -33.27 10.14 17.36
CA ASP A 11 -34.39 9.35 16.90
C ASP A 11 -34.60 8.10 17.77
N CYS A 12 -35.85 7.79 18.11
CA CYS A 12 -36.16 6.74 19.07
C CYS A 12 -37.55 6.13 18.82
N PRO A 13 -37.64 4.78 18.70
CA PRO A 13 -38.91 4.11 18.49
C PRO A 13 -39.83 4.30 19.71
N PRO A 14 -41.16 4.35 19.52
CA PRO A 14 -42.12 4.57 20.61
C PRO A 14 -41.93 3.66 21.82
N SER A 15 -41.56 2.39 21.60
CA SER A 15 -41.28 1.40 22.65
C SER A 15 -40.13 1.78 23.59
N LYS A 16 -39.28 2.74 23.21
CA LYS A 16 -38.15 3.25 24.01
C LYS A 16 -38.32 4.70 24.47
N ARG A 17 -39.49 5.32 24.26
CA ARG A 17 -39.76 6.74 24.63
C ARG A 17 -40.02 6.99 26.13
N GLY A 18 -40.10 5.96 26.99
CA GLY A 18 -39.67 6.06 28.41
C GLY A 18 -40.57 5.53 29.55
N ALA A 19 -39.99 5.54 30.77
CA ALA A 19 -40.60 5.85 32.07
C ALA A 19 -39.54 6.49 33.01
N ILE A 20 -39.76 7.77 33.37
CA ILE A 20 -39.27 8.65 34.48
C ILE A 20 -37.77 8.64 34.92
N THR A 21 -36.94 7.62 34.66
CA THR A 21 -35.48 7.62 34.97
C THR A 21 -34.58 7.08 33.84
N THR A 22 -35.16 6.72 32.68
CA THR A 22 -34.48 5.89 31.64
C THR A 22 -34.62 6.40 30.19
N ALA A 23 -34.89 7.68 29.95
CA ALA A 23 -35.13 8.21 28.59
C ALA A 23 -33.96 7.93 27.62
N HIS A 24 -34.16 7.05 26.65
CA HIS A 24 -33.12 6.64 25.69
C HIS A 24 -32.80 7.70 24.63
N SER A 25 -33.68 8.69 24.46
CA SER A 25 -33.61 9.68 23.39
C SER A 25 -32.86 10.97 23.76
N THR A 26 -32.52 11.19 25.03
CA THR A 26 -31.89 12.44 25.47
C THR A 26 -30.44 12.56 25.01
N LEU A 27 -29.94 13.80 24.93
CA LEU A 27 -28.51 14.08 24.72
C LEU A 27 -27.62 13.33 25.71
N ASP A 28 -27.98 13.36 26.99
CA ASP A 28 -27.33 12.62 28.07
C ASP A 28 -27.21 11.12 27.76
N ALA A 29 -28.31 10.48 27.34
CA ALA A 29 -28.27 9.08 26.94
C ALA A 29 -27.37 8.85 25.71
N ALA A 30 -27.40 9.76 24.73
CA ALA A 30 -26.53 9.69 23.55
C ALA A 30 -25.04 9.79 23.91
N VAL A 31 -24.68 10.66 24.86
CA VAL A 31 -23.32 10.79 25.42
C VAL A 31 -22.88 9.47 26.05
N LEU A 32 -23.71 8.88 26.92
CA LEU A 32 -23.43 7.59 27.55
C LEU A 32 -23.21 6.48 26.51
N LYS A 33 -24.08 6.43 25.50
CA LYS A 33 -24.03 5.42 24.43
C LYS A 33 -22.78 5.52 23.59
N LEU A 34 -22.41 6.73 23.17
CA LEU A 34 -21.20 6.97 22.39
C LEU A 34 -19.96 6.60 23.21
N ARG A 35 -19.92 7.00 24.49
CA ARG A 35 -18.84 6.66 25.41
C ARG A 35 -18.69 5.14 25.58
N MET A 36 -19.77 4.43 25.91
CA MET A 36 -19.73 2.99 26.10
C MET A 36 -19.31 2.25 24.82
N THR A 37 -19.82 2.72 23.68
CA THR A 37 -19.46 2.16 22.37
C THR A 37 -17.97 2.40 22.05
N ALA A 38 -17.41 3.55 22.41
CA ALA A 38 -15.98 3.82 22.27
C ALA A 38 -15.11 2.87 23.11
N TYR A 39 -15.53 2.54 24.33
CA TYR A 39 -14.87 1.52 25.14
C TYR A 39 -14.97 0.11 24.55
N MET A 40 -16.12 -0.24 23.96
CA MET A 40 -16.27 -1.50 23.25
C MET A 40 -15.32 -1.58 22.04
N TRP A 41 -15.18 -0.50 21.27
CA TRP A 41 -14.20 -0.43 20.18
C TRP A 41 -12.76 -0.58 20.69
N GLN A 42 -12.42 0.06 21.82
CA GLN A 42 -11.11 -0.09 22.44
C GLN A 42 -10.83 -1.54 22.83
N ALA A 43 -11.80 -2.19 23.49
CA ALA A 43 -11.68 -3.57 23.94
C ALA A 43 -11.50 -4.56 22.78
N LEU A 44 -12.33 -4.45 21.73
CA LEU A 44 -12.20 -5.28 20.52
C LEU A 44 -10.82 -5.09 19.88
N THR A 45 -10.42 -3.83 19.66
CA THR A 45 -9.16 -3.51 18.98
C THR A 45 -7.95 -4.01 19.79
N ALA A 46 -7.97 -3.83 21.12
CA ALA A 46 -6.90 -4.31 22.00
C ALA A 46 -6.77 -5.83 22.00
N GLU A 47 -7.89 -6.55 21.99
CA GLU A 47 -7.90 -8.00 21.95
C GLU A 47 -7.46 -8.53 20.58
N ASP A 48 -7.95 -7.90 19.51
CA ASP A 48 -7.61 -8.27 18.14
C ASP A 48 -6.11 -8.07 17.84
N LEU A 49 -5.51 -6.95 18.27
CA LEU A 49 -4.08 -6.72 18.14
C LEU A 49 -3.26 -7.69 19.01
N ARG A 50 -3.76 -8.07 20.19
CA ARG A 50 -3.13 -9.09 21.04
C ARG A 50 -3.14 -10.46 20.36
N GLU A 51 -4.26 -10.88 19.79
CA GLU A 51 -4.40 -12.15 19.04
C GLU A 51 -3.53 -12.18 17.78
N LYS A 52 -3.18 -11.02 17.23
CA LYS A 52 -2.20 -10.87 16.14
C LYS A 52 -0.74 -10.81 16.62
N GLY A 53 -0.48 -10.88 17.92
CA GLY A 53 0.88 -10.78 18.48
C GLY A 53 1.48 -9.37 18.48
N LEU A 54 0.68 -8.34 18.20
CA LEU A 54 1.10 -6.94 18.19
C LEU A 54 1.03 -6.28 19.59
N GLY A 55 0.74 -7.08 20.61
CA GLY A 55 0.51 -6.62 21.98
C GLY A 55 -0.90 -6.08 22.21
N ARG A 56 -1.27 -5.91 23.48
CA ARG A 56 -2.61 -5.46 23.88
C ARG A 56 -2.70 -3.94 23.87
N ARG A 57 -3.09 -3.36 22.73
CA ARG A 57 -3.07 -1.91 22.48
C ARG A 57 -4.25 -1.47 21.63
N SER A 58 -4.70 -0.24 21.83
CA SER A 58 -5.79 0.37 21.07
C SER A 58 -5.56 1.87 20.96
N PHE A 59 -6.39 2.57 20.19
CA PHE A 59 -6.37 4.02 20.16
C PHE A 59 -6.71 4.59 21.54
N ARG A 60 -5.98 5.62 21.97
CA ARG A 60 -6.28 6.37 23.19
C ARG A 60 -7.46 7.31 22.96
N LEU A 61 -8.36 7.34 23.93
CA LEU A 61 -9.46 8.30 23.97
C LEU A 61 -9.00 9.56 24.71
N ASP A 62 -9.59 10.71 24.36
CA ASP A 62 -9.51 11.90 25.20
C ASP A 62 -10.27 11.62 26.50
N GLU A 63 -9.60 11.72 27.63
CA GLU A 63 -10.15 11.38 28.95
C GLU A 63 -10.21 12.61 29.85
N GLU A 64 -11.26 12.69 30.66
CA GLU A 64 -11.40 13.69 31.71
C GLU A 64 -11.70 13.02 33.04
N TRP A 65 -11.30 13.68 34.12
CA TRP A 65 -11.72 13.28 35.45
C TRP A 65 -13.17 13.73 35.67
N GLY A 66 -14.10 12.78 35.73
CA GLY A 66 -15.52 13.06 35.77
C GLY A 66 -16.30 12.01 36.54
N LEU A 67 -17.63 12.14 36.50
CA LEU A 67 -18.53 11.12 36.99
C LEU A 67 -18.32 9.84 36.17
N ASP A 68 -18.06 8.73 36.87
CA ASP A 68 -17.98 7.42 36.25
C ASP A 68 -19.36 7.01 35.76
N THR A 69 -19.55 6.93 34.45
CA THR A 69 -20.82 6.48 33.85
C THR A 69 -20.71 5.10 33.20
N THR A 70 -19.67 4.34 33.51
CA THR A 70 -19.39 3.05 32.85
C THR A 70 -20.23 1.91 33.43
N THR A 71 -20.71 2.05 34.66
CA THR A 71 -21.57 1.08 35.34
C THR A 71 -22.94 1.68 35.64
N MET A 72 -23.95 0.82 35.72
CA MET A 72 -25.31 1.21 36.09
C MET A 72 -25.35 1.96 37.43
N ASN A 73 -24.60 1.46 38.42
CA ASN A 73 -24.56 1.99 39.79
C ASN A 73 -23.85 3.35 39.90
N SER A 74 -22.95 3.67 38.97
CA SER A 74 -22.22 4.93 38.96
C SER A 74 -22.89 5.96 38.03
N SER A 75 -23.76 5.53 37.13
CA SER A 75 -24.54 6.41 36.25
C SER A 75 -25.54 7.29 37.03
N TYR A 76 -25.71 8.52 36.58
CA TYR A 76 -26.71 9.46 37.12
C TYR A 76 -28.17 9.04 36.83
N LEU A 77 -28.39 8.01 36.01
CA LEU A 77 -29.72 7.49 35.70
C LEU A 77 -30.35 6.78 36.91
N GLN A 78 -29.55 6.25 37.84
CA GLN A 78 -30.03 5.49 39.00
C GLN A 78 -29.21 5.63 40.30
N SER A 79 -28.12 6.40 40.31
CA SER A 79 -27.31 6.56 41.54
C SER A 79 -27.98 7.47 42.57
N ASP A 80 -27.97 7.04 43.83
CA ASP A 80 -28.05 7.96 44.97
C ASP A 80 -26.82 8.90 44.88
N PRO A 81 -26.97 10.23 45.03
CA PRO A 81 -25.84 11.18 45.07
C PRO A 81 -24.70 10.77 46.03
N LYS A 82 -24.98 9.92 47.02
CA LYS A 82 -23.98 9.37 47.95
C LYS A 82 -23.11 8.25 47.36
N ASN A 83 -23.54 7.60 46.28
CA ASN A 83 -22.84 6.51 45.59
C ASN A 83 -22.15 6.94 44.29
N THR A 84 -22.15 8.25 44.00
CA THR A 84 -21.46 8.86 42.86
C THR A 84 -19.96 8.55 42.92
N ARG A 85 -19.44 7.83 41.92
CA ARG A 85 -18.02 7.51 41.79
C ARG A 85 -17.40 8.44 40.76
N MET A 86 -16.23 8.99 41.09
CA MET A 86 -15.43 9.78 40.15
C MET A 86 -14.32 8.90 39.57
N GLY A 87 -13.97 9.13 38.30
CA GLY A 87 -12.91 8.39 37.63
C GLY A 87 -12.47 9.06 36.33
N SER A 88 -11.47 8.47 35.68
CA SER A 88 -11.11 8.82 34.30
C SER A 88 -12.18 8.27 33.36
N VAL A 89 -12.85 9.13 32.62
CA VAL A 89 -13.88 8.76 31.64
C VAL A 89 -13.61 9.42 30.30
N ALA A 90 -13.97 8.74 29.21
CA ALA A 90 -13.82 9.31 27.88
C ALA A 90 -14.70 10.56 27.74
N LYS A 91 -14.08 11.65 27.35
CA LYS A 91 -14.72 12.94 27.16
C LYS A 91 -15.53 12.94 25.87
N VAL A 92 -16.78 13.38 25.96
CA VAL A 92 -17.64 13.57 24.78
C VAL A 92 -17.88 15.06 24.62
N HIS A 93 -17.32 15.63 23.54
CA HIS A 93 -17.45 17.05 23.23
C HIS A 93 -18.77 17.32 22.52
N ILE A 94 -19.58 18.25 23.06
CA ILE A 94 -20.79 18.72 22.40
C ILE A 94 -20.45 19.94 21.55
N VAL A 95 -20.43 19.73 20.24
CA VAL A 95 -20.07 20.75 19.25
C VAL A 95 -21.35 21.27 18.58
N GLY A 96 -21.63 22.56 18.74
CA GLY A 96 -22.72 23.24 18.06
C GLY A 96 -22.36 23.58 16.61
N SER A 97 -23.33 23.45 15.71
CA SER A 97 -23.23 23.86 14.31
C SER A 97 -24.05 25.13 14.07
N GLU A 98 -23.60 26.01 13.17
CA GLU A 98 -24.40 27.14 12.67
C GLU A 98 -25.60 26.70 11.80
N LYS A 99 -25.61 25.44 11.35
CA LYS A 99 -26.69 24.88 10.55
C LYS A 99 -27.88 24.51 11.41
N SER A 100 -29.08 24.74 10.90
CA SER A 100 -30.32 24.31 11.53
C SER A 100 -30.61 22.82 11.29
N VAL A 101 -31.51 22.25 12.08
CA VAL A 101 -32.03 20.89 11.90
C VAL A 101 -32.58 20.71 10.49
N ALA A 102 -33.31 21.69 9.97
CA ALA A 102 -33.84 21.65 8.61
C ALA A 102 -32.74 21.58 7.54
N GLN A 103 -31.62 22.31 7.73
CA GLN A 103 -30.48 22.28 6.82
C GLN A 103 -29.70 20.96 6.90
N LEU A 104 -29.52 20.40 8.10
CA LEU A 104 -28.87 19.10 8.25
C LEU A 104 -29.73 17.96 7.68
N ARG A 105 -31.07 18.06 7.80
CA ARG A 105 -32.03 17.07 7.32
C ARG A 105 -32.50 17.31 5.88
N ASP A 106 -31.81 18.15 5.13
CA ASP A 106 -32.10 18.36 3.71
C ASP A 106 -31.86 17.06 2.92
N VAL A 107 -32.79 16.72 2.04
CA VAL A 107 -32.78 15.49 1.23
C VAL A 107 -31.63 15.51 0.22
N GLU A 108 -31.22 16.69 -0.25
CA GLU A 108 -30.08 16.83 -1.17
C GLU A 108 -28.74 16.54 -0.51
N VAL A 109 -28.70 16.67 0.82
CA VAL A 109 -27.51 16.53 1.65
C VAL A 109 -27.44 15.11 2.26
N ALA A 110 -28.59 14.42 2.37
CA ALA A 110 -28.68 13.05 2.88
C ALA A 110 -27.86 12.06 2.02
N GLN A 111 -26.89 11.39 2.64
CA GLN A 111 -25.96 10.50 1.93
C GLN A 111 -26.67 9.31 1.24
N GLN A 112 -27.76 8.82 1.83
CA GLN A 112 -28.54 7.71 1.28
C GLN A 112 -29.33 8.08 0.01
N ASN A 113 -29.52 9.37 -0.27
CA ASN A 113 -30.23 9.80 -1.47
C ASN A 113 -29.32 9.69 -2.70
N HIS A 114 -29.48 8.62 -3.48
CA HIS A 114 -28.73 8.39 -4.72
C HIS A 114 -29.04 9.38 -5.86
N SER A 115 -30.03 10.24 -5.70
CA SER A 115 -30.34 11.33 -6.62
C SER A 115 -29.87 12.70 -6.12
N GLY A 116 -29.43 12.80 -4.85
CA GLY A 116 -29.04 14.08 -4.26
C GLY A 116 -27.72 14.60 -4.85
N HIS A 117 -27.62 15.92 -5.01
CA HIS A 117 -26.45 16.58 -5.60
C HIS A 117 -25.41 17.07 -4.57
N LYS A 118 -25.69 16.97 -3.26
CA LYS A 118 -24.88 17.56 -2.18
C LYS A 118 -24.43 16.56 -1.10
N ARG A 119 -24.18 15.30 -1.48
CA ARG A 119 -23.92 14.17 -0.54
C ARG A 119 -22.68 14.31 0.37
N TYR A 120 -21.76 15.22 0.05
CA TYR A 120 -20.57 15.49 0.86
C TYR A 120 -20.70 16.73 1.75
N GLU A 121 -21.80 17.48 1.65
CA GLU A 121 -21.99 18.71 2.42
C GLU A 121 -22.15 18.45 3.92
N LEU A 122 -22.73 17.32 4.35
CA LEU A 122 -22.80 16.95 5.77
C LEU A 122 -21.41 16.87 6.41
N GLN A 123 -20.43 16.30 5.70
CA GLN A 123 -19.05 16.22 6.19
C GLN A 123 -18.45 17.62 6.33
N ARG A 124 -18.63 18.49 5.32
CA ARG A 124 -18.16 19.89 5.37
C ARG A 124 -18.79 20.67 6.52
N TYR A 125 -20.08 20.50 6.78
CA TYR A 125 -20.74 21.13 7.91
C TYR A 125 -20.15 20.65 9.25
N PHE A 126 -19.80 19.37 9.33
CA PHE A 126 -19.16 18.80 10.51
C PHE A 126 -17.75 19.36 10.74
N GLU A 127 -16.90 19.34 9.71
CA GLU A 127 -15.54 19.87 9.75
C GLU A 127 -15.54 21.37 10.08
N HIS A 128 -16.46 22.14 9.50
CA HIS A 128 -16.65 23.55 9.83
C HIS A 128 -17.04 23.76 11.30
N ALA A 129 -17.99 22.97 11.83
CA ALA A 129 -18.38 23.06 13.23
C ALA A 129 -17.23 22.73 14.19
N LEU A 130 -16.36 21.77 13.83
CA LEU A 130 -15.15 21.49 14.59
C LEU A 130 -14.15 22.65 14.54
N ALA A 131 -13.95 23.25 13.37
CA ALA A 131 -13.06 24.40 13.21
C ALA A 131 -13.51 25.60 14.05
N GLU A 132 -14.81 25.91 14.03
CA GLU A 132 -15.40 27.00 14.84
C GLU A 132 -15.33 26.70 16.35
N HIS A 133 -15.43 25.43 16.75
CA HIS A 133 -15.25 25.04 18.15
C HIS A 133 -13.82 25.27 18.65
N GLY A 134 -12.83 25.19 17.75
CA GLY A 134 -11.42 25.36 18.08
C GLY A 134 -10.84 24.15 18.82
N HIS A 135 -9.99 24.38 19.83
CA HIS A 135 -9.34 23.30 20.57
C HIS A 135 -10.36 22.35 21.23
N PRO A 136 -10.15 21.02 21.19
CA PRO A 136 -8.93 20.32 20.76
C PRO A 136 -8.86 20.00 19.25
N PHE A 137 -9.80 20.50 18.43
CA PHE A 137 -9.99 20.09 17.02
C PHE A 137 -9.21 20.90 15.99
N VAL A 138 -8.28 21.75 16.43
CA VAL A 138 -7.44 22.54 15.51
C VAL A 138 -6.51 21.63 14.71
N SER A 139 -6.27 21.94 13.43
CA SER A 139 -5.45 21.05 12.56
C SER A 139 -4.02 20.84 13.08
N ALA A 140 -3.45 21.81 13.79
CA ALA A 140 -2.12 21.73 14.37
C ALA A 140 -1.96 20.62 15.44
N SER A 141 -3.04 20.15 16.06
CA SER A 141 -3.01 19.02 17.00
C SER A 141 -3.15 17.65 16.32
N LEU A 142 -3.28 17.61 14.99
CA LEU A 142 -3.54 16.41 14.18
C LEU A 142 -4.62 15.49 14.78
N PRO A 143 -5.80 16.04 15.13
CA PRO A 143 -6.81 15.30 15.86
C PRO A 143 -7.45 14.21 14.99
N VAL A 144 -7.70 13.04 15.60
CA VAL A 144 -8.54 11.98 15.02
C VAL A 144 -9.87 11.97 15.76
N VAL A 145 -10.96 12.31 15.05
CA VAL A 145 -12.28 12.53 15.65
C VAL A 145 -13.26 11.43 15.25
N ALA A 146 -13.81 10.73 16.24
CA ALA A 146 -15.01 9.92 16.08
C ALA A 146 -16.25 10.80 16.31
N GLY A 147 -16.94 11.15 15.23
CA GLY A 147 -18.01 12.14 15.22
C GLY A 147 -19.41 11.54 15.16
N LEU A 148 -20.32 12.01 16.01
CA LEU A 148 -21.75 11.68 15.94
C LEU A 148 -22.57 12.92 15.58
N ILE A 149 -23.44 12.81 14.58
CA ILE A 149 -24.45 13.83 14.25
C ILE A 149 -25.72 13.49 15.04
N LEU A 150 -26.06 14.30 16.04
CA LEU A 150 -27.17 13.99 16.95
C LEU A 150 -28.52 14.04 16.24
N ASP A 151 -28.70 14.98 15.32
CA ASP A 151 -29.98 15.31 14.71
C ASP A 151 -30.41 14.37 13.59
N SER A 152 -29.78 13.20 13.41
CA SER A 152 -30.23 12.21 12.42
C SER A 152 -31.66 11.74 12.68
N HIS A 153 -32.44 11.56 11.62
CA HIS A 153 -33.86 11.18 11.73
C HIS A 153 -34.35 10.42 10.52
N TYR A 154 -35.15 9.38 10.73
CA TYR A 154 -35.83 8.68 9.66
C TYR A 154 -37.13 9.38 9.25
N SER A 155 -37.20 9.79 7.99
CA SER A 155 -38.39 10.38 7.39
C SER A 155 -39.22 9.29 6.72
N VAL A 156 -40.28 8.83 7.40
CA VAL A 156 -41.20 7.79 6.89
C VAL A 156 -41.77 8.16 5.51
N GLU A 157 -42.19 9.42 5.34
CA GLU A 157 -42.76 9.94 4.08
C GLU A 157 -41.79 9.79 2.89
N LYS A 158 -40.49 9.94 3.15
CA LYS A 158 -39.44 9.94 2.12
C LYS A 158 -38.73 8.60 2.01
N GLY A 159 -38.94 7.69 2.98
CA GLY A 159 -38.19 6.44 3.07
C GLY A 159 -36.67 6.64 3.23
N LEU A 160 -36.23 7.75 3.83
CA LEU A 160 -34.81 8.15 3.90
C LEU A 160 -34.38 8.50 5.33
N ILE A 161 -33.13 8.16 5.66
CA ILE A 161 -32.48 8.61 6.89
C ILE A 161 -31.79 9.94 6.61
N LEU A 162 -32.32 11.01 7.19
CA LEU A 162 -31.85 12.38 7.05
C LEU A 162 -30.80 12.72 8.10
N ALA A 163 -29.95 13.71 7.81
CA ALA A 163 -28.82 14.10 8.66
C ALA A 163 -27.93 12.89 9.07
N HIS A 164 -27.84 11.88 8.22
CA HIS A 164 -26.99 10.71 8.38
C HIS A 164 -25.92 10.70 7.28
N ALA A 165 -24.67 10.55 7.72
CA ALA A 165 -23.54 10.21 6.89
C ALA A 165 -22.71 9.16 7.63
N ALA A 166 -22.28 8.11 6.93
CA ALA A 166 -21.19 7.23 7.33
C ALA A 166 -20.03 7.53 6.38
N LEU A 167 -19.13 8.39 6.84
CA LEU A 167 -17.99 8.88 6.05
C LEU A 167 -16.77 9.04 6.95
N GLY A 168 -15.62 8.59 6.46
CA GLY A 168 -14.35 8.74 7.14
C GLY A 168 -13.26 9.20 6.20
N HIS A 169 -12.41 10.08 6.70
CA HIS A 169 -11.29 10.66 5.98
C HIS A 169 -10.05 10.77 6.87
N HIS A 170 -8.92 10.31 6.35
CA HIS A 170 -7.61 10.49 6.97
C HIS A 170 -6.88 11.65 6.31
N ASN A 171 -6.53 12.65 7.11
CA ASN A 171 -5.63 13.73 6.73
C ASN A 171 -4.36 13.64 7.59
N PRO A 172 -3.19 13.27 7.02
CA PRO A 172 -1.95 13.17 7.78
C PRO A 172 -1.42 14.52 8.27
N ASP A 173 -1.81 15.62 7.62
CA ASP A 173 -1.31 16.98 7.88
C ASP A 173 -2.36 17.85 8.61
N GLY A 174 -3.44 17.24 9.11
CA GLY A 174 -4.50 17.99 9.77
C GLY A 174 -5.56 17.13 10.45
N LEU A 175 -6.82 17.57 10.35
CA LEU A 175 -7.97 16.94 10.98
C LEU A 175 -8.37 15.65 10.24
N SER A 176 -8.36 14.52 10.96
CA SER A 176 -8.94 13.25 10.49
C SER A 176 -10.29 13.02 11.17
N VAL A 177 -11.31 12.61 10.41
CA VAL A 177 -12.68 12.44 10.94
C VAL A 177 -13.29 11.13 10.47
N GLY A 178 -14.06 10.49 11.36
CA GLY A 178 -15.00 9.43 11.03
C GLY A 178 -16.36 9.82 11.60
N ILE A 179 -17.32 10.15 10.74
CA ILE A 179 -18.64 10.66 11.14
C ILE A 179 -19.73 9.61 10.95
N TYR A 180 -20.70 9.60 11.87
CA TYR A 180 -21.86 8.73 11.83
C TYR A 180 -23.13 9.46 12.30
N GLY A 181 -24.29 9.04 11.81
CA GLY A 181 -25.59 9.57 12.25
C GLY A 181 -26.13 8.87 13.49
N SER A 182 -26.89 9.58 14.33
CA SER A 182 -27.44 9.03 15.59
C SER A 182 -28.57 8.01 15.40
N HIS A 183 -29.02 7.75 14.18
CA HIS A 183 -30.29 7.06 13.89
C HIS A 183 -30.37 5.62 14.43
N THR A 184 -29.26 4.93 14.68
CA THR A 184 -29.24 3.59 15.29
C THR A 184 -28.93 3.60 16.79
N THR A 185 -28.54 4.75 17.34
CA THR A 185 -28.05 4.85 18.72
C THR A 185 -29.12 4.58 19.77
N TYR A 186 -30.41 4.59 19.42
CA TYR A 186 -31.48 4.16 20.32
C TYR A 186 -31.29 2.71 20.83
N ALA A 187 -30.55 1.87 20.08
CA ALA A 187 -30.27 0.48 20.40
C ALA A 187 -28.94 0.25 21.13
N TRP A 188 -28.13 1.30 21.33
CA TRP A 188 -26.79 1.16 21.92
C TRP A 188 -26.87 1.11 23.45
N PRO A 189 -25.93 0.39 24.11
CA PRO A 189 -25.84 0.32 25.57
C PRO A 189 -25.33 1.64 26.14
N ARG A 190 -25.87 2.06 27.28
CA ARG A 190 -25.43 3.27 28.00
C ARG A 190 -24.28 2.99 28.98
N PHE A 191 -24.25 1.78 29.51
CA PHE A 191 -23.29 1.28 30.51
C PHE A 191 -23.01 -0.21 30.26
N LEU A 192 -22.00 -0.74 30.93
CA LEU A 192 -21.47 -2.09 30.68
C LEU A 192 -22.53 -3.19 30.84
N GLU A 193 -23.36 -3.11 31.87
CA GLU A 193 -24.40 -4.10 32.17
C GLU A 193 -25.48 -4.19 31.08
N GLU A 194 -25.66 -3.13 30.27
CA GLU A 194 -26.59 -3.12 29.13
C GLU A 194 -26.03 -3.78 27.87
N VAL A 195 -24.72 -4.06 27.81
CA VAL A 195 -24.08 -4.60 26.59
C VAL A 195 -24.73 -5.92 26.15
N PRO A 196 -24.89 -6.94 27.02
CA PRO A 196 -25.54 -8.19 26.60
C PRO A 196 -27.00 -8.00 26.23
N ALA A 197 -27.73 -7.17 26.98
CA ALA A 197 -29.13 -6.89 26.71
C ALA A 197 -29.31 -6.28 25.31
N CYS A 198 -28.48 -5.31 24.92
CA CYS A 198 -28.55 -4.68 23.61
C CYS A 198 -28.11 -5.61 22.47
N LEU A 199 -27.08 -6.44 22.67
CA LEU A 199 -26.54 -7.35 21.65
C LEU A 199 -27.32 -8.66 21.49
N LEU A 200 -28.34 -8.90 22.32
CA LEU A 200 -29.22 -10.08 22.27
C LEU A 200 -30.70 -9.71 22.08
N ASP A 201 -31.04 -8.42 22.03
CA ASP A 201 -32.42 -7.95 21.90
C ASP A 201 -32.98 -8.18 20.49
N MET A 202 -33.75 -9.26 20.35
CA MET A 202 -34.41 -9.63 19.09
C MET A 202 -35.74 -8.89 18.87
N THR A 203 -36.11 -7.93 19.73
CA THR A 203 -37.35 -7.15 19.57
C THR A 203 -37.33 -6.42 18.23
N PRO A 204 -38.42 -6.48 17.44
CA PRO A 204 -38.56 -5.71 16.22
C PRO A 204 -38.41 -4.20 16.47
N THR A 205 -37.71 -3.52 15.59
CA THR A 205 -37.54 -2.05 15.60
C THR A 205 -38.82 -1.30 15.24
N GLY A 206 -39.65 -1.91 14.38
CA GLY A 206 -40.86 -1.31 13.83
C GLY A 206 -40.57 -0.29 12.73
N ASP A 207 -41.63 0.25 12.14
CA ASP A 207 -41.54 1.06 10.91
C ASP A 207 -41.31 2.57 11.16
N ALA A 208 -41.27 2.97 12.44
CA ALA A 208 -41.11 4.36 12.85
C ALA A 208 -39.65 4.87 12.77
N ILE A 209 -38.71 3.99 12.43
CA ILE A 209 -37.26 4.25 12.40
C ILE A 209 -36.63 3.59 11.16
N GLY A 210 -35.47 4.10 10.75
CA GLY A 210 -34.85 3.71 9.49
C GLY A 210 -34.27 2.31 9.51
N ASN A 211 -34.67 1.47 8.54
CA ASN A 211 -34.08 0.15 8.32
C ASN A 211 -32.84 0.24 7.42
N ASP A 212 -31.75 0.77 7.96
CA ASP A 212 -30.50 1.01 7.23
C ASP A 212 -29.98 -0.28 6.57
N LYS A 213 -29.85 -0.25 5.23
CA LYS A 213 -29.48 -1.38 4.36
C LYS A 213 -30.36 -2.64 4.52
N GLY A 214 -31.54 -2.54 5.12
CA GLY A 214 -32.39 -3.69 5.42
C GLY A 214 -31.91 -4.52 6.62
N LEU A 215 -30.95 -4.00 7.41
CA LEU A 215 -30.24 -4.75 8.45
C LEU A 215 -30.59 -4.32 9.88
N CYS A 216 -31.49 -3.36 10.05
CA CYS A 216 -31.97 -2.87 11.35
C CYS A 216 -33.39 -3.35 11.66
N THR A 217 -33.74 -4.59 11.31
CA THR A 217 -35.07 -5.17 11.59
C THR A 217 -35.28 -5.55 13.06
N THR A 218 -34.19 -5.73 13.81
CA THR A 218 -34.20 -6.00 15.26
C THR A 218 -33.34 -4.98 16.00
N MET A 219 -33.58 -4.80 17.30
CA MET A 219 -32.76 -3.92 18.16
C MET A 219 -31.28 -4.35 18.15
N GLN A 220 -31.02 -5.66 18.21
CA GLN A 220 -29.69 -6.25 18.08
C GLN A 220 -29.03 -5.92 16.74
N GLY A 221 -29.78 -5.98 15.64
CA GLY A 221 -29.29 -5.65 14.30
C GLY A 221 -28.91 -4.17 14.19
N ALA A 222 -29.75 -3.28 14.72
CA ALA A 222 -29.48 -1.85 14.77
C ALA A 222 -28.26 -1.50 15.64
N CYS A 223 -28.13 -2.14 16.81
CA CYS A 223 -26.97 -1.99 17.69
C CYS A 223 -25.68 -2.41 16.97
N SER A 224 -25.67 -3.63 16.41
CA SER A 224 -24.49 -4.19 15.77
C SER A 224 -24.09 -3.44 14.49
N LEU A 225 -25.06 -3.02 13.67
CA LEU A 225 -24.78 -2.24 12.47
C LEU A 225 -24.21 -0.88 12.83
N GLY A 226 -24.86 -0.14 13.73
CA GLY A 226 -24.43 1.20 14.10
C GLY A 226 -23.02 1.24 14.67
N GLN A 227 -22.74 0.38 15.66
CA GLN A 227 -21.42 0.35 16.30
C GLN A 227 -20.32 -0.09 15.34
N ARG A 228 -20.58 -1.08 14.48
CA ARG A 228 -19.60 -1.57 13.50
C ARG A 228 -19.37 -0.56 12.37
N ALA A 229 -20.43 0.02 11.82
CA ALA A 229 -20.32 1.00 10.73
C ALA A 229 -19.56 2.24 11.21
N MET A 230 -19.85 2.74 12.42
CA MET A 230 -19.09 3.85 12.97
C MET A 230 -17.63 3.47 13.26
N LEU A 231 -17.33 2.25 13.72
CA LEU A 231 -15.94 1.79 13.86
C LEU A 231 -15.20 1.76 12.52
N GLN A 232 -15.88 1.38 11.44
CA GLN A 232 -15.30 1.41 10.10
C GLN A 232 -14.90 2.85 9.70
N GLU A 233 -15.73 3.84 9.99
CA GLU A 233 -15.40 5.25 9.75
C GLU A 233 -14.24 5.74 10.64
N VAL A 234 -14.16 5.27 11.89
CA VAL A 234 -12.99 5.51 12.76
C VAL A 234 -11.73 4.88 12.17
N GLY A 235 -11.83 3.67 11.60
CA GLY A 235 -10.75 3.02 10.87
C GLY A 235 -10.28 3.86 9.69
N HIS A 236 -11.21 4.41 8.89
CA HIS A 236 -10.90 5.35 7.81
C HIS A 236 -10.18 6.60 8.33
N ALA A 237 -10.59 7.16 9.47
CA ALA A 237 -9.92 8.32 10.08
C ALA A 237 -8.45 8.01 10.50
N PHE A 238 -8.16 6.76 10.89
CA PHE A 238 -6.79 6.29 11.13
C PHE A 238 -6.04 5.88 9.85
N GLY A 239 -6.67 5.97 8.68
CA GLY A 239 -6.08 5.67 7.38
C GLY A 239 -6.25 4.23 6.92
N ALA A 240 -7.10 3.41 7.54
CA ALA A 240 -7.44 2.07 7.06
C ALA A 240 -8.15 2.12 5.70
N ARG A 241 -7.97 1.09 4.85
CA ARG A 241 -8.51 1.07 3.48
C ARG A 241 -9.18 -0.26 3.13
N PRO A 242 -10.33 -0.27 2.43
CA PRO A 242 -11.08 -1.50 2.12
C PRO A 242 -10.36 -2.42 1.12
N LEU A 243 -9.58 -1.85 0.20
CA LEU A 243 -8.93 -2.55 -0.94
C LEU A 243 -7.92 -3.64 -0.53
N LEU A 244 -7.55 -3.72 0.74
CA LEU A 244 -6.51 -4.62 1.27
C LEU A 244 -7.01 -5.52 2.41
N SER A 245 -8.32 -5.53 2.73
CA SER A 245 -8.84 -6.04 4.00
C SER A 245 -9.95 -7.07 3.80
N ASP A 246 -9.93 -8.17 4.55
CA ASP A 246 -11.06 -9.10 4.71
C ASP A 246 -11.80 -8.87 6.06
N GLY A 247 -11.56 -7.73 6.71
CA GLY A 247 -12.00 -7.42 8.08
C GLY A 247 -13.13 -6.40 8.20
N ILE A 248 -13.12 -5.64 9.29
CA ILE A 248 -14.07 -4.55 9.57
C ILE A 248 -14.21 -3.59 8.38
N MET A 249 -13.11 -3.31 7.67
CA MET A 249 -13.07 -2.38 6.53
C MET A 249 -13.75 -2.92 5.27
N ALA A 250 -13.87 -4.23 5.09
CA ALA A 250 -14.62 -4.85 3.99
C ALA A 250 -16.11 -5.00 4.29
N GLY A 251 -16.57 -4.46 5.42
CA GLY A 251 -17.98 -4.49 5.78
C GLY A 251 -18.44 -5.81 6.39
N GLY A 252 -17.56 -6.54 7.09
CA GLY A 252 -17.79 -7.87 7.66
C GLY A 252 -19.17 -8.08 8.33
N ALA A 253 -19.62 -9.35 8.39
CA ALA A 253 -20.99 -9.72 8.75
C ALA A 253 -21.45 -9.15 10.12
N LEU A 254 -22.68 -8.63 10.20
CA LEU A 254 -23.21 -8.03 11.44
C LEU A 254 -23.22 -8.94 12.66
N ARG A 255 -23.46 -10.24 12.45
CA ARG A 255 -23.44 -11.24 13.52
C ARG A 255 -22.06 -11.37 14.16
N SER A 256 -21.00 -11.05 13.42
CA SER A 256 -19.63 -11.12 13.92
C SER A 256 -19.31 -10.05 14.97
N TRP A 257 -20.01 -8.91 14.97
CA TRP A 257 -19.82 -7.84 15.95
C TRP A 257 -20.26 -8.27 17.36
N GLY A 258 -21.50 -8.74 17.50
CA GLY A 258 -22.04 -9.17 18.80
C GLY A 258 -21.25 -10.31 19.43
N GLN A 259 -20.74 -11.23 18.60
CA GLN A 259 -19.93 -12.39 19.02
C GLN A 259 -18.61 -12.04 19.71
N VAL A 260 -18.12 -10.81 19.54
CA VAL A 260 -16.91 -10.35 20.25
C VAL A 260 -17.17 -10.20 21.74
N PHE A 261 -18.39 -9.85 22.14
CA PHE A 261 -18.72 -9.47 23.53
C PHE A 261 -19.65 -10.46 24.22
N VAL A 262 -20.45 -11.20 23.46
CA VAL A 262 -21.39 -12.19 23.99
C VAL A 262 -21.30 -13.51 23.22
N SER A 263 -21.43 -14.62 23.93
CA SER A 263 -21.46 -15.95 23.30
C SER A 263 -22.71 -16.09 22.42
N GLN A 264 -22.51 -16.41 21.14
CA GLN A 264 -23.57 -16.75 20.17
C GLN A 264 -23.06 -17.87 19.25
N ASN A 265 -23.96 -18.51 18.50
CA ASN A 265 -23.61 -19.60 17.57
C ASN A 265 -22.44 -19.22 16.64
N GLU A 266 -21.47 -20.12 16.52
CA GLU A 266 -20.23 -19.87 15.77
C GLU A 266 -20.52 -19.43 14.33
N THR A 267 -20.01 -18.26 13.94
CA THR A 267 -19.93 -17.85 12.54
C THR A 267 -18.48 -17.92 12.07
N LYS A 268 -18.27 -18.25 10.79
CA LYS A 268 -16.93 -18.37 10.21
C LYS A 268 -16.17 -17.03 10.10
N GLN A 269 -16.87 -15.89 10.21
CA GLN A 269 -16.30 -14.56 10.08
C GLN A 269 -16.37 -13.81 11.41
N ARG A 270 -15.22 -13.36 11.93
CA ARG A 270 -15.10 -12.58 13.16
C ARG A 270 -14.89 -11.10 12.83
N ALA A 271 -15.43 -10.19 13.64
CA ALA A 271 -15.15 -8.76 13.52
C ALA A 271 -13.72 -8.48 14.00
N GLN A 272 -12.80 -8.28 13.05
CA GLN A 272 -11.38 -8.05 13.31
C GLN A 272 -10.81 -7.04 12.31
N TRP A 273 -9.73 -6.36 12.68
CA TRP A 273 -8.92 -5.58 11.76
C TRP A 273 -8.12 -6.48 10.83
N ASP A 274 -7.80 -6.03 9.62
CA ASP A 274 -6.78 -6.72 8.82
C ASP A 274 -5.39 -6.49 9.45
N LEU A 275 -4.45 -7.43 9.27
CA LEU A 275 -3.10 -7.25 9.81
C LEU A 275 -2.42 -6.01 9.20
N HIS A 276 -2.63 -5.74 7.92
CA HIS A 276 -2.11 -4.55 7.25
C HIS A 276 -2.63 -3.26 7.89
N ASP A 277 -3.93 -3.20 8.21
CA ASP A 277 -4.53 -2.04 8.88
C ASP A 277 -3.99 -1.93 10.33
N ALA A 278 -3.87 -3.05 11.04
CA ALA A 278 -3.32 -3.09 12.40
C ALA A 278 -1.87 -2.56 12.45
N LEU A 279 -1.01 -2.97 11.52
CA LEU A 279 0.37 -2.45 11.41
C LEU A 279 0.39 -0.96 11.07
N ARG A 280 -0.54 -0.48 10.24
CA ARG A 280 -0.70 0.96 9.98
C ARG A 280 -1.07 1.72 11.27
N PHE A 281 -1.95 1.15 12.09
CA PHE A 281 -2.34 1.76 13.37
C PHE A 281 -1.18 1.86 14.35
N LEU A 282 -0.29 0.87 14.42
CA LEU A 282 0.91 0.91 15.29
C LEU A 282 1.79 2.14 15.08
N ARG A 283 1.78 2.70 13.86
CA ARG A 283 2.57 3.87 13.50
C ARG A 283 1.92 5.18 13.94
N LYS A 284 0.69 5.15 14.44
CA LYS A 284 -0.01 6.32 14.97
C LYS A 284 0.27 6.44 16.46
N ASP A 285 0.56 7.64 16.93
CA ASP A 285 0.84 7.90 18.36
C ASP A 285 -0.30 7.44 19.29
N HIS A 286 -1.53 7.45 18.76
CA HIS A 286 -2.73 6.95 19.42
C HIS A 286 -2.64 5.49 19.87
N PHE A 287 -1.81 4.64 19.24
CA PHE A 287 -1.66 3.22 19.54
C PHE A 287 -0.34 2.86 20.24
N ARG A 288 0.50 3.86 20.54
CA ARG A 288 1.83 3.63 21.11
C ARG A 288 1.75 3.32 22.61
N LEU A 289 2.59 2.39 23.04
CA LEU A 289 2.82 2.03 24.44
C LEU A 289 4.10 2.70 24.97
N PRO A 290 4.21 2.95 26.29
CA PRO A 290 5.45 3.40 26.92
C PRO A 290 6.55 2.35 26.75
N GLY A 291 7.41 2.53 25.74
CA GLY A 291 8.46 1.58 25.36
C GLY A 291 8.53 1.29 23.87
N ASP A 292 7.52 1.67 23.09
CA ASP A 292 7.59 1.51 21.63
C ASP A 292 8.62 2.46 21.03
N GLY A 293 9.65 1.87 20.40
CA GLY A 293 10.57 2.60 19.54
C GLY A 293 9.88 3.07 18.25
N ALA A 294 10.18 4.29 17.82
CA ALA A 294 9.82 4.71 16.47
C ALA A 294 10.71 3.97 15.47
N LEU A 295 10.12 3.49 14.37
CA LEU A 295 10.89 3.01 13.24
C LEU A 295 11.80 4.14 12.73
N THR A 296 13.05 3.82 12.40
CA THR A 296 13.92 4.79 11.74
C THR A 296 13.35 5.18 10.37
N ARG A 297 13.84 6.28 9.78
CA ARG A 297 13.44 6.67 8.42
C ARG A 297 13.68 5.53 7.41
N SER A 298 14.85 4.88 7.49
CA SER A 298 15.19 3.75 6.62
C SER A 298 14.25 2.56 6.80
N GLN A 299 13.84 2.22 8.02
CA GLN A 299 12.85 1.17 8.25
C GLN A 299 11.45 1.54 7.76
N ASN A 300 11.05 2.81 7.87
CA ASN A 300 9.76 3.26 7.35
C ASN A 300 9.69 3.20 5.83
N GLU A 301 10.80 3.49 5.15
CA GLU A 301 10.89 3.54 3.68
C GLU A 301 11.28 2.19 3.06
N SER A 302 11.75 1.21 3.86
CA SER A 302 12.21 -0.08 3.33
C SER A 302 11.08 -0.89 2.68
N SER A 303 11.28 -1.28 1.44
CA SER A 303 10.43 -2.21 0.70
C SER A 303 10.65 -3.66 1.18
N VAL A 304 9.66 -4.53 0.95
CA VAL A 304 9.82 -5.97 1.16
C VAL A 304 10.41 -6.58 -0.11
N LEU A 305 11.56 -7.23 0.00
CA LEU A 305 12.23 -7.85 -1.12
C LEU A 305 11.97 -9.36 -1.11
N VAL A 306 11.66 -9.93 -2.27
CA VAL A 306 11.49 -11.38 -2.49
C VAL A 306 12.44 -11.79 -3.60
N ARG A 307 13.36 -12.72 -3.35
CA ARG A 307 14.42 -13.09 -4.29
C ARG A 307 14.76 -14.58 -4.24
N CYS A 308 15.38 -15.05 -5.31
CA CYS A 308 16.04 -16.35 -5.39
C CYS A 308 17.54 -16.17 -5.15
N MET A 309 18.09 -16.92 -4.21
CA MET A 309 19.50 -17.01 -3.85
C MET A 309 19.96 -18.46 -4.04
N VAL A 310 21.22 -18.75 -3.72
CA VAL A 310 21.73 -20.12 -3.56
C VAL A 310 22.14 -20.36 -2.14
N ASP A 311 21.99 -21.60 -1.70
CA ASP A 311 22.54 -22.06 -0.42
C ASP A 311 24.03 -22.45 -0.56
N GLU A 312 24.60 -23.00 0.51
CA GLU A 312 26.01 -23.44 0.55
C GLU A 312 26.33 -24.59 -0.44
N ASN A 313 25.30 -25.28 -0.94
CA ASN A 313 25.41 -26.40 -1.87
C ASN A 313 25.09 -26.00 -3.32
N ASP A 314 24.99 -24.70 -3.62
CA ASP A 314 24.57 -24.17 -4.93
C ASP A 314 23.12 -24.49 -5.32
N GLU A 315 22.27 -24.86 -4.35
CA GLU A 315 20.85 -25.14 -4.60
C GLU A 315 19.99 -23.87 -4.44
N PRO A 316 18.95 -23.67 -5.29
CA PRO A 316 18.07 -22.51 -5.20
C PRO A 316 17.36 -22.38 -3.84
N LEU A 317 17.39 -21.16 -3.30
CA LEU A 317 16.79 -20.76 -2.03
C LEU A 317 15.90 -19.54 -2.24
N LEU A 318 14.66 -19.59 -1.73
CA LEU A 318 13.82 -18.40 -1.63
C LEU A 318 14.27 -17.57 -0.42
N GLU A 319 14.51 -16.29 -0.63
CA GLU A 319 14.73 -15.31 0.43
C GLU A 319 13.66 -14.20 0.37
N VAL A 320 13.09 -13.88 1.53
CA VAL A 320 12.26 -12.70 1.72
C VAL A 320 12.88 -11.82 2.82
N THR A 321 13.01 -10.52 2.58
CA THR A 321 13.62 -9.59 3.53
C THR A 321 12.86 -8.28 3.69
N CYS A 322 12.91 -7.70 4.89
CA CYS A 322 12.44 -6.34 5.17
C CYS A 322 13.17 -5.77 6.40
N ARG A 323 13.77 -4.59 6.28
CA ARG A 323 14.50 -3.93 7.38
C ARG A 323 13.62 -3.58 8.58
N ALA A 324 12.34 -3.29 8.32
CA ALA A 324 11.37 -3.07 9.38
C ALA A 324 11.04 -4.35 10.18
N GLY A 325 11.44 -5.52 9.68
CA GLY A 325 10.96 -6.83 10.13
C GLY A 325 9.85 -7.34 9.23
N LEU A 326 9.71 -8.65 9.12
CA LEU A 326 8.60 -9.30 8.43
C LEU A 326 7.45 -9.52 9.40
N ALA A 327 6.23 -9.24 8.95
CA ALA A 327 5.01 -9.51 9.69
C ALA A 327 4.36 -10.83 9.23
N ARG A 328 4.34 -11.06 7.90
CA ARG A 328 3.71 -12.24 7.30
C ARG A 328 4.27 -12.55 5.92
N VAL A 329 4.36 -13.84 5.57
CA VAL A 329 4.60 -14.31 4.20
C VAL A 329 3.51 -15.31 3.83
N ARG A 330 2.80 -15.08 2.73
CA ARG A 330 1.72 -15.94 2.20
C ARG A 330 2.08 -16.48 0.83
N PHE A 331 1.78 -17.74 0.61
CA PHE A 331 1.83 -18.41 -0.69
C PHE A 331 0.41 -18.58 -1.18
N ILE A 332 0.06 -17.86 -2.26
CA ILE A 332 -1.30 -17.69 -2.75
C ILE A 332 -1.47 -18.33 -4.13
N ASP A 333 -2.64 -18.90 -4.40
CA ASP A 333 -3.01 -19.32 -5.75
C ASP A 333 -3.40 -18.13 -6.65
N GLU A 334 -3.73 -18.41 -7.91
CA GLU A 334 -4.21 -17.41 -8.87
C GLU A 334 -5.49 -16.68 -8.43
N GLN A 335 -6.26 -17.26 -7.51
CA GLN A 335 -7.48 -16.68 -6.95
C GLN A 335 -7.20 -15.83 -5.71
N GLY A 336 -5.93 -15.72 -5.30
CA GLY A 336 -5.49 -14.98 -4.11
C GLY A 336 -5.69 -15.75 -2.80
N LYS A 337 -6.09 -17.03 -2.86
CA LYS A 337 -6.28 -17.85 -1.67
C LYS A 337 -4.94 -18.38 -1.18
N ALA A 338 -4.63 -18.13 0.09
CA ALA A 338 -3.42 -18.66 0.71
C ALA A 338 -3.52 -20.19 0.87
N ALA A 339 -2.57 -20.91 0.27
CA ALA A 339 -2.36 -22.34 0.52
C ALA A 339 -1.47 -22.56 1.74
N TRP A 340 -0.52 -21.64 1.97
CA TRP A 340 0.36 -21.66 3.12
C TRP A 340 0.71 -20.24 3.56
N GLU A 341 0.86 -20.05 4.87
CA GLU A 341 1.16 -18.76 5.48
C GLU A 341 2.15 -18.96 6.63
N PHE A 342 3.10 -18.04 6.75
CA PHE A 342 3.97 -17.88 7.88
C PHE A 342 3.69 -16.52 8.53
N ASP A 343 3.16 -16.53 9.75
CA ASP A 343 2.89 -15.33 10.54
C ASP A 343 4.03 -15.15 11.57
N PHE A 344 4.77 -14.05 11.43
CA PHE A 344 5.91 -13.72 12.29
C PHE A 344 5.47 -13.04 13.59
N CYS A 345 4.33 -12.35 13.56
CA CYS A 345 3.82 -11.63 14.71
C CYS A 345 3.34 -12.59 15.81
N ARG A 346 2.79 -13.74 15.43
CA ARG A 346 2.24 -14.73 16.37
C ARG A 346 3.24 -15.72 16.95
N LYS A 347 4.43 -15.84 16.36
CA LYS A 347 5.44 -16.82 16.79
C LYS A 347 6.35 -16.23 17.87
N THR A 348 6.64 -17.05 18.87
CA THR A 348 7.62 -16.73 19.91
C THR A 348 9.05 -16.76 19.35
N ALA A 349 9.97 -16.06 19.99
CA ALA A 349 11.39 -16.08 19.62
C ALA A 349 11.98 -17.52 19.62
N ALA A 350 11.46 -18.41 20.48
CA ALA A 350 11.85 -19.82 20.52
C ALA A 350 11.32 -20.60 19.30
N GLU A 351 10.06 -20.38 18.90
CA GLU A 351 9.48 -21.00 17.69
C GLU A 351 10.12 -20.49 16.39
N LEU A 352 10.65 -19.26 16.41
CA LEU A 352 11.46 -18.73 15.32
C LEU A 352 12.88 -19.31 15.32
N ALA A 353 13.47 -19.61 16.48
CA ALA A 353 14.81 -20.18 16.56
C ALA A 353 14.86 -21.69 16.21
N ASP A 354 13.79 -22.43 16.46
CA ASP A 354 13.70 -23.89 16.25
C ASP A 354 13.18 -24.28 14.86
N ALA A 355 12.56 -23.35 14.13
CA ALA A 355 12.15 -23.62 12.76
C ALA A 355 13.40 -23.63 11.85
N GLU A 356 13.62 -24.71 11.11
CA GLU A 356 14.49 -24.81 9.91
C GLU A 356 14.33 -23.62 8.93
N ILE A 357 13.25 -22.85 9.09
CA ILE A 357 12.80 -21.72 8.29
C ILE A 357 13.39 -20.36 8.77
N THR A 358 14.04 -20.30 9.94
CA THR A 358 14.56 -19.03 10.51
C THR A 358 15.95 -19.14 11.13
N ALA A 359 16.67 -20.23 10.87
CA ALA A 359 18.02 -20.42 11.38
C ALA A 359 19.05 -19.71 10.48
N LYS A 360 19.15 -18.38 10.55
CA LYS A 360 20.45 -17.66 10.45
C LYS A 360 20.38 -16.15 10.76
N PHE A 361 19.27 -15.42 10.50
CA PHE A 361 19.26 -13.94 10.66
C PHE A 361 17.91 -13.28 11.07
N GLY A 362 17.47 -13.45 12.32
CA GLY A 362 16.49 -12.56 12.97
C GLY A 362 15.09 -12.41 12.31
N PRO A 363 14.22 -11.49 12.80
CA PRO A 363 12.86 -11.29 12.29
C PRO A 363 12.79 -10.53 10.95
N THR A 364 13.93 -10.23 10.33
CA THR A 364 14.04 -9.41 9.11
C THR A 364 14.26 -10.24 7.85
N VAL A 365 14.60 -11.52 7.98
CA VAL A 365 14.94 -12.42 6.87
C VAL A 365 14.18 -13.74 7.00
N PHE A 366 13.70 -14.26 5.88
CA PHE A 366 13.00 -15.54 5.77
C PHE A 366 13.57 -16.34 4.62
N HIS A 367 14.03 -17.56 4.92
CA HIS A 367 14.68 -18.44 3.96
C HIS A 367 13.91 -19.75 3.81
N LEU A 368 13.77 -20.24 2.58
CA LEU A 368 13.21 -21.56 2.30
C LEU A 368 13.93 -22.23 1.14
N THR A 369 14.40 -23.46 1.37
CA THR A 369 15.01 -24.29 0.33
C THR A 369 13.96 -24.70 -0.70
N LEU A 370 14.42 -24.97 -1.92
CA LEU A 370 13.56 -25.51 -2.97
C LEU A 370 12.85 -26.80 -2.51
N GLN A 371 13.56 -27.68 -1.79
CA GLN A 371 12.98 -28.90 -1.23
C GLN A 371 11.81 -28.59 -0.27
N ALA A 372 12.02 -27.69 0.70
CA ALA A 372 10.98 -27.33 1.68
C ALA A 372 9.75 -26.70 1.02
N LEU A 373 9.95 -25.96 -0.08
CA LEU A 373 8.87 -25.42 -0.90
C LEU A 373 8.11 -26.54 -1.63
N GLN A 374 8.80 -27.49 -2.25
CA GLN A 374 8.19 -28.59 -2.99
C GLN A 374 7.42 -29.57 -2.10
N GLU A 375 7.83 -29.72 -0.84
CA GLU A 375 7.09 -30.51 0.16
C GLU A 375 5.73 -29.88 0.53
N ARG A 376 5.61 -28.55 0.40
CA ARG A 376 4.43 -27.78 0.85
C ARG A 376 3.55 -27.29 -0.29
N LEU A 377 4.14 -27.09 -1.47
CA LEU A 377 3.49 -26.47 -2.61
C LEU A 377 3.62 -27.36 -3.85
N ASP A 378 2.48 -27.57 -4.51
CA ASP A 378 2.41 -28.32 -5.77
C ASP A 378 3.11 -27.53 -6.90
N ARG A 379 4.21 -28.09 -7.42
CA ARG A 379 5.02 -27.47 -8.48
C ARG A 379 4.28 -27.30 -9.81
N SER A 380 3.18 -28.03 -10.03
CA SER A 380 2.37 -27.89 -11.25
C SER A 380 1.53 -26.60 -11.27
N LYS A 381 1.38 -25.90 -10.14
CA LYS A 381 0.57 -24.70 -10.01
C LYS A 381 1.44 -23.44 -9.90
N PRO A 382 1.04 -22.31 -10.53
CA PRO A 382 1.75 -21.05 -10.41
C PRO A 382 1.43 -20.37 -9.08
N TRP A 383 2.23 -20.65 -8.05
CA TRP A 383 2.06 -20.02 -6.73
C TRP A 383 2.64 -18.61 -6.72
N GLY A 384 1.84 -17.64 -6.28
CA GLY A 384 2.29 -16.31 -5.95
C GLY A 384 2.80 -16.20 -4.52
N ILE A 385 3.63 -15.20 -4.24
CA ILE A 385 4.07 -14.82 -2.89
C ILE A 385 3.52 -13.43 -2.60
N GLU A 386 2.95 -13.27 -1.41
CA GLU A 386 2.66 -11.97 -0.82
C GLU A 386 3.30 -11.87 0.57
N ALA A 387 4.25 -10.96 0.71
CA ALA A 387 4.97 -10.71 1.94
C ALA A 387 4.67 -9.31 2.48
N LEU A 388 4.44 -9.21 3.79
CA LEU A 388 4.09 -7.99 4.51
C LEU A 388 5.17 -7.67 5.53
N GLY A 389 5.74 -6.46 5.46
CA GLY A 389 6.68 -5.92 6.43
C GLY A 389 5.97 -5.29 7.63
N MET A 390 6.65 -5.21 8.78
CA MET A 390 6.15 -4.56 10.00
C MET A 390 5.90 -3.05 9.84
N ASN A 391 6.45 -2.42 8.80
CA ASN A 391 6.17 -1.04 8.40
C ASN A 391 4.88 -0.90 7.56
N GLY A 392 4.22 -2.01 7.22
CA GLY A 392 3.03 -2.07 6.37
C GLY A 392 3.34 -2.09 4.86
N MET A 393 4.61 -2.22 4.46
CA MET A 393 4.98 -2.35 3.05
C MET A 393 4.74 -3.80 2.57
N VAL A 394 4.31 -3.96 1.32
CA VAL A 394 3.97 -5.25 0.73
C VAL A 394 4.90 -5.56 -0.44
N GLY A 395 5.45 -6.77 -0.48
CA GLY A 395 6.18 -7.33 -1.61
C GLY A 395 5.37 -8.46 -2.25
N LYS A 396 5.27 -8.47 -3.59
CA LYS A 396 4.51 -9.47 -4.33
C LYS A 396 5.34 -10.09 -5.45
N VAL A 397 5.21 -11.40 -5.63
CA VAL A 397 5.74 -12.15 -6.77
C VAL A 397 4.61 -12.98 -7.35
N GLY A 398 4.39 -12.90 -8.66
CA GLY A 398 3.28 -13.59 -9.33
C GLY A 398 3.48 -15.10 -9.44
N ASN A 399 4.67 -15.55 -9.82
CA ASN A 399 4.99 -16.99 -9.94
C ASN A 399 6.35 -17.30 -9.32
N LEU A 400 6.31 -18.00 -8.18
CA LEU A 400 7.46 -18.46 -7.42
C LEU A 400 8.38 -19.36 -8.23
N TRP A 401 7.82 -20.30 -9.01
CA TRP A 401 8.64 -21.27 -9.74
C TRP A 401 9.43 -20.63 -10.86
N VAL A 402 8.86 -19.60 -11.50
CA VAL A 402 9.58 -18.78 -12.49
C VAL A 402 10.72 -18.02 -11.82
N LEU A 403 10.48 -17.40 -10.65
CA LEU A 403 11.53 -16.71 -9.89
C LEU A 403 12.70 -17.66 -9.54
N LEU A 404 12.41 -18.89 -9.14
CA LEU A 404 13.44 -19.88 -8.78
C LEU A 404 14.14 -20.46 -10.00
N ALA A 405 13.43 -20.67 -11.11
CA ALA A 405 13.98 -21.23 -12.35
C ALA A 405 14.83 -20.22 -13.13
N ASP A 406 14.48 -18.93 -13.09
CA ASP A 406 15.21 -17.86 -13.78
C ASP A 406 16.64 -17.69 -13.24
N GLN A 407 16.97 -18.29 -12.08
CA GLN A 407 18.25 -18.17 -11.36
C GLN A 407 18.84 -16.77 -11.53
N PRO A 408 18.18 -15.73 -10.99
CA PRO A 408 18.51 -14.35 -11.25
C PRO A 408 19.73 -13.93 -10.43
N PHE A 409 20.82 -14.69 -10.52
CA PHE A 409 22.08 -14.45 -9.84
C PHE A 409 23.25 -14.93 -10.72
N VAL A 410 24.43 -14.41 -10.46
CA VAL A 410 25.67 -14.81 -11.14
C VAL A 410 26.70 -15.15 -10.07
N LYS A 411 27.15 -16.41 -10.02
CA LYS A 411 28.22 -16.84 -9.14
C LYS A 411 29.56 -16.46 -9.75
N VAL A 412 30.42 -15.80 -8.99
CA VAL A 412 31.77 -15.46 -9.43
C VAL A 412 32.68 -16.68 -9.22
N PRO A 413 33.25 -17.27 -10.29
CA PRO A 413 34.04 -18.50 -10.19
C PRO A 413 35.20 -18.37 -9.19
N GLY A 414 35.45 -19.43 -8.42
CA GLY A 414 36.55 -19.44 -7.44
C GLY A 414 36.33 -18.58 -6.20
N THR A 415 35.13 -18.04 -5.99
CA THR A 415 34.77 -17.23 -4.81
C THR A 415 33.40 -17.65 -4.26
N SER A 416 33.07 -17.17 -3.05
CA SER A 416 31.71 -17.26 -2.49
C SER A 416 30.80 -16.10 -2.91
N LEU A 417 31.28 -15.20 -3.78
CA LEU A 417 30.51 -14.02 -4.21
C LEU A 417 29.41 -14.43 -5.19
N VAL A 418 28.19 -14.05 -4.84
CA VAL A 418 27.00 -14.19 -5.69
C VAL A 418 26.47 -12.78 -5.98
N LEU A 419 26.37 -12.45 -7.26
CA LEU A 419 25.76 -11.21 -7.74
C LEU A 419 24.26 -11.45 -7.92
N SER A 420 23.42 -10.52 -7.51
CA SER A 420 21.97 -10.61 -7.73
C SER A 420 21.55 -9.83 -8.97
N LYS A 421 20.59 -10.37 -9.72
CA LYS A 421 19.99 -9.75 -10.90
C LYS A 421 18.51 -9.50 -10.61
N ARG A 422 18.01 -8.33 -11.01
CA ARG A 422 16.59 -7.97 -10.91
C ARG A 422 16.18 -7.21 -12.15
N SER A 423 15.02 -7.50 -12.72
CA SER A 423 14.56 -6.79 -13.90
C SER A 423 13.06 -6.59 -13.92
N VAL A 424 12.64 -5.60 -14.70
CA VAL A 424 11.27 -5.42 -15.14
C VAL A 424 11.18 -5.92 -16.58
N LYS A 425 10.30 -6.89 -16.81
CA LYS A 425 10.06 -7.52 -18.12
C LYS A 425 8.75 -7.01 -18.72
N SER A 426 8.76 -6.74 -20.02
CA SER A 426 7.55 -6.55 -20.80
C SER A 426 6.73 -7.85 -20.83
N PRO A 427 5.39 -7.80 -20.75
CA PRO A 427 4.53 -8.96 -20.97
C PRO A 427 4.77 -9.66 -22.32
N ALA A 428 5.34 -8.96 -23.30
CA ALA A 428 5.64 -9.52 -24.62
C ALA A 428 6.75 -10.59 -24.62
N LEU A 429 7.66 -10.57 -23.64
CA LEU A 429 8.83 -11.47 -23.59
C LEU A 429 8.47 -12.95 -23.30
N GLY A 430 7.21 -13.27 -22.98
CA GLY A 430 6.75 -14.63 -22.63
C GLY A 430 5.80 -15.30 -23.62
N ASN A 431 5.38 -14.63 -24.70
CA ASN A 431 4.25 -15.08 -25.55
C ASN A 431 4.61 -16.05 -26.69
N GLY A 432 5.79 -16.69 -26.67
CA GLY A 432 6.11 -17.80 -27.58
C GLY A 432 6.16 -17.46 -29.07
N GLY A 433 6.33 -16.18 -29.45
CA GLY A 433 6.60 -15.79 -30.84
C GLY A 433 8.07 -15.99 -31.22
N ASP A 434 8.35 -16.19 -32.51
CA ASP A 434 9.70 -16.33 -33.10
C ASP A 434 10.58 -15.06 -33.01
N GLN A 435 10.26 -14.13 -32.11
CA GLN A 435 10.94 -12.85 -32.00
C GLN A 435 12.27 -13.02 -31.26
N VAL A 436 13.35 -12.66 -31.94
CA VAL A 436 14.71 -12.77 -31.42
C VAL A 436 15.09 -11.48 -30.69
N TYR A 437 15.50 -11.61 -29.43
CA TYR A 437 15.95 -10.50 -28.59
C TYR A 437 17.46 -10.53 -28.38
N TRP A 438 18.10 -9.37 -28.45
CA TRP A 438 19.50 -9.15 -28.11
C TRP A 438 19.65 -9.08 -26.59
N ARG A 439 20.37 -10.04 -26.01
CA ARG A 439 20.68 -10.05 -24.59
C ARG A 439 21.93 -9.23 -24.32
N TRP A 440 21.87 -8.33 -23.35
CA TRP A 440 23.00 -7.48 -23.00
C TRP A 440 23.17 -7.38 -21.49
N ALA A 441 24.42 -7.23 -21.06
CA ALA A 441 24.80 -6.93 -19.69
C ALA A 441 26.01 -5.99 -19.68
N MET A 442 26.21 -5.24 -18.61
CA MET A 442 27.39 -4.40 -18.46
C MET A 442 27.60 -4.02 -16.99
N LEU A 443 28.85 -3.79 -16.61
CA LEU A 443 29.24 -3.32 -15.28
C LEU A 443 29.65 -1.84 -15.31
N LEU A 444 29.27 -1.08 -14.29
CA LEU A 444 29.63 0.33 -14.14
C LEU A 444 31.15 0.54 -13.97
N VAL A 445 31.89 -0.52 -13.71
CA VAL A 445 33.34 -0.59 -13.74
C VAL A 445 33.75 -1.69 -14.69
N ARG A 446 34.76 -1.45 -15.53
CA ARG A 446 35.25 -2.43 -16.50
C ARG A 446 36.77 -2.46 -16.60
N ASN A 447 37.29 -3.56 -17.13
CA ASN A 447 38.70 -3.71 -17.42
C ASN A 447 39.07 -3.07 -18.77
N HIS A 448 40.05 -2.17 -18.76
CA HIS A 448 40.63 -1.58 -19.96
C HIS A 448 42.03 -2.16 -20.20
N ARG A 449 42.23 -2.76 -21.37
CA ARG A 449 43.51 -3.34 -21.80
C ARG A 449 44.20 -2.37 -22.77
N GLN A 450 45.24 -1.67 -22.32
CA GLN A 450 46.12 -0.85 -23.17
C GLN A 450 47.58 -1.22 -22.92
N GLY A 451 48.35 -1.47 -23.97
CA GLY A 451 49.82 -1.62 -23.87
C GLY A 451 50.31 -2.75 -22.95
N GLY A 452 49.56 -3.87 -22.83
CA GLY A 452 49.96 -5.01 -22.00
C GLY A 452 49.59 -4.91 -20.51
N GLY A 453 49.02 -3.79 -20.06
CA GLY A 453 48.47 -3.61 -18.70
C GLY A 453 46.94 -3.71 -18.65
N SER A 454 46.40 -4.13 -17.50
CA SER A 454 44.97 -4.13 -17.16
C SER A 454 44.71 -3.04 -16.14
N ARG A 455 43.86 -2.06 -16.46
CA ARG A 455 43.43 -0.98 -15.55
C ARG A 455 41.92 -0.92 -15.49
N LEU A 456 41.35 -0.71 -14.30
CA LEU A 456 39.91 -0.48 -14.16
C LEU A 456 39.53 0.92 -14.63
N THR A 457 38.36 1.01 -15.26
CA THR A 457 37.76 2.24 -15.77
C THR A 457 36.32 2.33 -15.31
N TYR A 458 35.89 3.54 -14.95
CA TYR A 458 34.63 3.79 -14.27
C TYR A 458 33.66 4.51 -15.20
N ALA A 459 32.38 4.17 -15.08
CA ALA A 459 31.31 4.90 -15.73
C ALA A 459 31.29 6.34 -15.22
N ASN A 460 31.37 7.32 -16.12
CA ASN A 460 31.36 8.74 -15.79
C ASN A 460 30.14 9.48 -16.36
N ARG A 461 29.37 8.84 -17.24
CA ARG A 461 28.13 9.39 -17.77
C ARG A 461 27.17 8.28 -18.19
N ILE A 462 25.89 8.44 -17.88
CA ILE A 462 24.82 7.55 -18.34
C ILE A 462 23.78 8.38 -19.08
N ASP A 463 23.50 8.00 -20.33
CA ASP A 463 22.49 8.61 -21.20
C ASP A 463 21.29 7.67 -21.33
N ILE A 464 20.15 8.04 -20.73
CA ILE A 464 18.91 7.26 -20.78
C ILE A 464 18.10 7.73 -21.98
N ARG A 465 17.77 6.79 -22.88
CA ARG A 465 17.12 7.05 -24.16
C ARG A 465 15.65 6.66 -24.11
N VAL A 466 14.77 7.66 -24.08
CA VAL A 466 13.32 7.49 -23.99
C VAL A 466 12.61 8.38 -25.00
N GLY A 467 11.79 7.78 -25.86
CA GLY A 467 10.92 8.44 -26.83
C GLY A 467 9.45 8.22 -26.50
N ALA A 468 8.66 7.78 -27.48
CA ALA A 468 7.32 7.26 -27.18
C ALA A 468 7.37 5.93 -26.40
N THR A 469 8.51 5.24 -26.41
CA THR A 469 8.82 4.02 -25.67
C THR A 469 10.27 4.10 -25.17
N MET A 470 10.74 3.15 -24.38
CA MET A 470 12.13 3.05 -23.95
C MET A 470 13.01 2.49 -25.08
N ASP A 471 13.84 3.37 -25.65
CA ASP A 471 14.81 3.02 -26.69
C ASP A 471 16.01 2.26 -26.11
N GLY A 472 16.52 2.65 -24.93
CA GLY A 472 17.66 2.00 -24.27
C GLY A 472 18.42 2.95 -23.35
N ALA A 473 19.69 2.64 -23.09
CA ALA A 473 20.61 3.57 -22.44
C ALA A 473 22.04 3.39 -22.97
N VAL A 474 22.91 4.38 -22.75
CA VAL A 474 24.33 4.31 -23.11
C VAL A 474 25.17 4.73 -21.91
N VAL A 475 26.12 3.87 -21.53
CA VAL A 475 27.08 4.14 -20.46
C VAL A 475 28.42 4.50 -21.06
N TYR A 476 28.97 5.64 -20.67
CA TYR A 476 30.28 6.14 -21.07
C TYR A 476 31.27 5.97 -19.93
N TYR A 477 32.51 5.61 -20.26
CA TYR A 477 33.57 5.37 -19.30
C TYR A 477 34.67 6.44 -19.40
N SER A 478 35.45 6.56 -18.33
CA SER A 478 36.55 7.53 -18.23
C SER A 478 37.68 7.35 -19.24
N ASP A 479 37.77 6.19 -19.92
CA ASP A 479 38.70 5.95 -21.03
C ASP A 479 38.20 6.43 -22.39
N GLY A 480 37.02 7.07 -22.44
CA GLY A 480 36.39 7.58 -23.66
C GLY A 480 35.54 6.56 -24.42
N SER A 481 35.51 5.31 -23.97
CA SER A 481 34.64 4.29 -24.55
C SER A 481 33.18 4.43 -24.12
N LYS A 482 32.32 3.64 -24.77
CA LYS A 482 30.91 3.50 -24.40
C LYS A 482 30.45 2.05 -24.49
N CYS A 483 29.38 1.72 -23.76
CA CYS A 483 28.65 0.46 -23.86
C CYS A 483 27.15 0.75 -23.96
N ASN A 484 26.48 0.09 -24.88
CA ASN A 484 25.05 0.19 -25.07
C ASN A 484 24.31 -0.73 -24.08
N CYS A 485 23.30 -0.21 -23.39
CA CYS A 485 22.25 -0.99 -22.75
C CYS A 485 21.17 -1.31 -23.79
N GLY A 486 21.53 -2.19 -24.73
CA GLY A 486 20.77 -2.51 -25.93
C GLY A 486 21.62 -3.27 -26.94
N VAL A 487 21.24 -3.23 -28.22
CA VAL A 487 22.00 -3.88 -29.29
C VAL A 487 23.42 -3.27 -29.40
N ALA A 488 24.46 -4.11 -29.33
CA ALA A 488 25.85 -3.64 -29.19
C ALA A 488 26.33 -2.76 -30.36
N HIS A 489 25.95 -3.13 -31.58
CA HIS A 489 26.34 -2.43 -32.82
C HIS A 489 25.39 -1.29 -33.20
N GLN A 490 24.40 -0.97 -32.36
CA GLN A 490 23.47 0.12 -32.62
C GLN A 490 24.20 1.46 -32.54
N THR A 491 24.22 2.18 -33.67
CA THR A 491 24.92 3.46 -33.81
C THR A 491 24.07 4.66 -33.41
N HIS A 492 22.73 4.53 -33.47
CA HIS A 492 21.80 5.60 -33.16
C HIS A 492 20.65 5.12 -32.26
N TYR A 493 20.42 5.86 -31.17
CA TYR A 493 19.23 5.73 -30.33
C TYR A 493 18.31 6.92 -30.57
N GLY A 494 17.01 6.65 -30.73
CA GLY A 494 15.98 7.67 -30.74
C GLY A 494 15.81 8.31 -29.35
N GLY A 495 14.62 8.87 -29.13
CA GLY A 495 14.20 9.35 -27.82
C GLY A 495 14.23 10.87 -27.68
N HIS A 496 13.10 11.51 -27.95
CA HIS A 496 12.94 12.95 -27.81
C HIS A 496 12.93 13.43 -26.35
N GLN A 497 12.79 12.52 -25.37
CA GLN A 497 12.84 12.81 -23.93
C GLN A 497 14.12 12.28 -23.27
N SER A 498 15.16 11.99 -24.07
CA SER A 498 16.41 11.43 -23.55
C SER A 498 17.10 12.40 -22.59
N GLN A 499 17.66 11.87 -21.51
CA GLN A 499 18.40 12.65 -20.52
C GLN A 499 19.72 11.95 -20.20
N ALA A 500 20.80 12.73 -20.21
CA ALA A 500 22.12 12.27 -19.80
C ALA A 500 22.52 12.89 -18.47
N LYS A 501 23.14 12.09 -17.62
CA LYS A 501 23.69 12.51 -16.34
C LYS A 501 25.16 12.12 -16.25
N SER A 502 26.01 13.11 -15.99
CA SER A 502 27.39 12.86 -15.58
C SER A 502 27.40 12.36 -14.14
N LEU A 503 28.10 11.26 -13.91
CA LEU A 503 28.35 10.71 -12.57
C LEU A 503 29.60 11.40 -12.02
N SER A 504 29.56 11.87 -10.78
CA SER A 504 30.71 12.57 -10.20
C SER A 504 31.84 11.58 -9.90
N GLU A 505 33.09 12.02 -10.01
CA GLU A 505 34.25 11.25 -9.55
C GLU A 505 34.31 11.12 -8.02
N ASP A 506 33.49 11.89 -7.30
CA ASP A 506 33.32 11.75 -5.85
C ASP A 506 32.63 10.41 -5.56
N GLU A 507 33.36 9.48 -4.91
CA GLU A 507 32.99 8.08 -4.65
C GLU A 507 31.71 7.91 -3.79
N THR A 508 31.04 9.00 -3.42
CA THR A 508 29.92 9.01 -2.47
C THR A 508 28.53 8.88 -3.09
N LEU A 509 28.38 9.17 -4.39
CA LEU A 509 27.07 9.17 -5.06
C LEU A 509 26.86 7.89 -5.87
N GLU A 510 26.10 6.95 -5.30
CA GLU A 510 25.71 5.69 -5.96
C GLU A 510 24.30 5.75 -6.56
N ILE A 511 24.05 4.94 -7.58
CA ILE A 511 22.70 4.72 -8.12
C ILE A 511 21.95 3.81 -7.14
N THR A 512 20.84 4.28 -6.60
CA THR A 512 20.07 3.58 -5.56
C THR A 512 18.78 2.96 -6.10
N ARG A 513 18.21 3.54 -7.17
CA ARG A 513 16.95 3.09 -7.77
C ARG A 513 16.94 3.28 -9.28
N VAL A 514 16.32 2.32 -9.97
CA VAL A 514 15.91 2.40 -11.37
C VAL A 514 14.41 2.16 -11.45
N SER A 515 13.67 3.17 -11.89
CA SER A 515 12.21 3.11 -12.08
C SER A 515 11.91 2.82 -13.54
N ILE A 516 11.08 1.82 -13.80
CA ILE A 516 10.71 1.36 -15.13
C ILE A 516 9.19 1.39 -15.27
N ASN A 517 8.71 1.99 -16.36
CA ASN A 517 7.29 1.96 -16.70
C ASN A 517 7.00 0.89 -17.74
N THR A 518 5.92 0.13 -17.54
CA THR A 518 5.43 -0.87 -18.50
C THR A 518 4.13 -0.39 -19.13
N ARG A 519 3.87 -0.76 -20.39
CA ARG A 519 2.53 -0.61 -20.98
C ARG A 519 1.69 -1.84 -20.63
N ARG A 520 0.38 -1.64 -20.45
CA ARG A 520 -0.59 -2.73 -20.64
C ARG A 520 -0.49 -3.10 -22.14
N TRP A 521 -0.52 -4.39 -22.50
CA TRP A 521 -0.29 -4.95 -23.86
C TRP A 521 1.16 -5.36 -24.21
N SER A 522 1.30 -6.17 -25.27
CA SER A 522 2.55 -6.77 -25.75
C SER A 522 3.46 -5.74 -26.45
N ALA A 523 3.92 -4.73 -25.71
CA ALA A 523 4.74 -3.62 -26.20
C ALA A 523 6.09 -3.53 -25.45
N PRO A 524 7.10 -2.82 -25.99
CA PRO A 524 8.34 -2.55 -25.26
C PRO A 524 8.08 -1.78 -23.96
N LEU A 525 9.10 -1.71 -23.09
CA LEU A 525 9.06 -0.86 -21.90
C LEU A 525 8.83 0.59 -22.31
N ASN A 526 8.12 1.36 -21.48
CA ASN A 526 7.62 2.68 -21.85
C ASN A 526 8.57 3.81 -21.43
N GLY A 527 9.29 3.63 -20.33
CA GLY A 527 10.18 4.66 -19.79
C GLY A 527 11.10 4.12 -18.70
N CYS A 528 12.16 4.87 -18.44
CA CYS A 528 13.20 4.59 -17.45
C CYS A 528 13.67 5.88 -16.78
N GLN A 529 13.79 5.87 -15.46
CA GLN A 529 14.39 6.94 -14.67
C GLN A 529 15.29 6.35 -13.59
N MET A 530 16.48 6.92 -13.42
CA MET A 530 17.43 6.52 -12.38
C MET A 530 17.43 7.55 -11.24
N THR A 531 17.80 7.10 -10.04
CA THR A 531 17.92 7.92 -8.82
C THR A 531 19.28 7.70 -8.16
N LEU A 532 19.94 8.78 -7.78
CA LEU A 532 21.19 8.77 -7.01
C LEU A 532 20.92 8.75 -5.49
N SER A 533 21.95 8.44 -4.69
CA SER A 533 21.88 8.41 -3.22
C SER A 533 21.53 9.76 -2.58
N ASN A 534 21.78 10.88 -3.25
CA ASN A 534 21.35 12.22 -2.83
C ASN A 534 19.88 12.56 -3.20
N GLY A 535 19.16 11.63 -3.84
CA GLY A 535 17.78 11.80 -4.28
C GLY A 535 17.61 12.47 -5.65
N GLU A 536 18.69 12.84 -6.34
CA GLU A 536 18.61 13.38 -7.69
C GLU A 536 18.16 12.31 -8.69
N THR A 537 17.29 12.68 -9.63
CA THR A 537 16.75 11.76 -10.65
C THR A 537 16.96 12.28 -12.06
N TRP A 538 17.12 11.37 -13.02
CA TRP A 538 17.17 11.69 -14.45
C TRP A 538 16.60 10.55 -15.30
N GLY A 539 16.10 10.90 -16.49
CA GLY A 539 15.34 10.01 -17.39
C GLY A 539 13.85 10.36 -17.43
N ALA A 540 13.07 9.55 -18.14
CA ALA A 540 11.65 9.79 -18.39
C ALA A 540 10.81 8.51 -18.26
N ILE A 541 9.66 8.60 -17.58
CA ILE A 541 8.80 7.45 -17.24
C ILE A 541 7.60 7.31 -18.20
N ASN A 542 7.28 8.32 -19.02
CA ASN A 542 6.13 8.29 -19.95
C ASN A 542 4.79 7.89 -19.28
N SER A 543 4.53 8.37 -18.05
CA SER A 543 3.23 8.19 -17.39
C SER A 543 2.70 9.51 -16.79
N ASN A 544 1.37 9.66 -16.79
CA ASN A 544 0.69 10.77 -16.10
C ASN A 544 0.48 10.47 -14.59
N ASN A 545 0.68 9.22 -14.17
CA ASN A 545 0.59 8.75 -12.79
C ASN A 545 1.85 7.94 -12.44
N GLN A 546 2.63 8.40 -11.45
CA GLN A 546 3.85 7.70 -11.02
C GLN A 546 3.56 6.31 -10.39
N GLN A 547 2.32 6.03 -9.99
CA GLN A 547 1.92 4.79 -9.31
C GLN A 547 2.00 3.51 -10.18
N ASP A 548 2.08 3.62 -11.51
CA ASP A 548 2.19 2.46 -12.42
C ASP A 548 3.65 2.05 -12.71
N SER A 549 4.64 2.71 -12.10
CA SER A 549 6.06 2.40 -12.31
C SER A 549 6.53 1.29 -11.37
N GLN A 550 7.32 0.35 -11.88
CA GLN A 550 8.01 -0.65 -11.08
C GLN A 550 9.41 -0.13 -10.70
N HIS A 551 9.81 -0.34 -9.45
CA HIS A 551 11.08 0.16 -8.93
C HIS A 551 12.06 -0.99 -8.66
N LEU A 552 13.24 -0.90 -9.27
CA LEU A 552 14.38 -1.76 -9.01
C LEU A 552 15.35 -1.00 -8.10
N GLU A 553 15.47 -1.40 -6.85
CA GLU A 553 16.35 -0.77 -5.86
C GLU A 553 17.47 -1.72 -5.48
N ALA A 554 18.64 -1.23 -5.07
CA ALA A 554 19.62 -2.10 -4.42
C ALA A 554 19.07 -2.67 -3.10
N GLY A 555 19.49 -3.88 -2.69
CA GLY A 555 19.34 -4.27 -1.30
C GLY A 555 20.14 -3.33 -0.39
N GLU A 556 19.78 -3.17 0.88
CA GLU A 556 20.45 -2.19 1.73
C GLU A 556 21.96 -2.47 1.90
N ASP A 557 22.32 -3.76 2.00
CA ASP A 557 23.69 -4.27 2.05
C ASP A 557 24.26 -4.55 0.65
N GLU A 558 23.67 -3.98 -0.39
CA GLU A 558 24.11 -4.17 -1.77
C GLU A 558 24.33 -2.83 -2.49
N ARG A 559 25.19 -2.86 -3.49
CA ARG A 559 25.40 -1.75 -4.42
C ARG A 559 25.01 -2.17 -5.83
N ILE A 560 24.40 -1.27 -6.60
CA ILE A 560 24.23 -1.44 -8.05
C ILE A 560 25.60 -1.34 -8.70
N ILE A 561 26.05 -2.44 -9.29
CA ILE A 561 27.35 -2.54 -9.96
C ILE A 561 27.23 -2.63 -11.49
N GLY A 562 26.01 -2.76 -12.02
CA GLY A 562 25.78 -2.94 -13.44
C GLY A 562 24.31 -3.01 -13.84
N PHE A 563 24.08 -3.17 -15.14
CA PHE A 563 22.76 -3.31 -15.74
C PHE A 563 22.73 -4.51 -16.69
N TYR A 564 21.53 -5.06 -16.92
CA TYR A 564 21.30 -6.08 -17.94
C TYR A 564 19.90 -5.95 -18.53
N GLY A 565 19.66 -6.61 -19.65
CA GLY A 565 18.34 -6.60 -20.26
C GLY A 565 18.26 -7.30 -21.60
N GLN A 566 17.12 -7.10 -22.25
CA GLN A 566 16.79 -7.64 -23.56
C GLN A 566 16.19 -6.55 -24.42
N SER A 567 16.71 -6.41 -25.64
CA SER A 567 16.23 -5.45 -26.63
C SER A 567 15.88 -6.16 -27.93
N ASP A 568 14.87 -5.67 -28.64
CA ASP A 568 14.53 -6.22 -29.96
C ASP A 568 15.65 -5.95 -30.97
N VAL A 569 16.08 -6.97 -31.72
CA VAL A 569 17.24 -6.87 -32.61
C VAL A 569 17.00 -5.89 -33.77
N ARG A 570 15.76 -5.72 -34.21
CA ARG A 570 15.42 -4.90 -35.40
C ARG A 570 15.18 -3.43 -35.04
N SER A 571 14.37 -3.19 -34.02
CA SER A 571 13.98 -1.85 -33.58
C SER A 571 14.92 -1.26 -32.54
N GLY A 572 15.66 -2.10 -31.81
CA GLY A 572 16.50 -1.69 -30.68
C GLY A 572 15.73 -1.42 -29.39
N TYR A 573 14.40 -1.43 -29.41
CA TYR A 573 13.58 -1.11 -28.24
C TYR A 573 13.79 -2.08 -27.09
N THR A 574 13.74 -1.56 -25.87
CA THR A 574 14.00 -2.33 -24.66
C THR A 574 12.75 -3.05 -24.18
N TYR A 575 12.83 -4.37 -24.01
CA TYR A 575 11.75 -5.21 -23.51
C TYR A 575 12.01 -5.70 -22.08
N GLU A 576 13.27 -5.79 -21.66
CA GLU A 576 13.67 -6.04 -20.28
C GLU A 576 14.78 -5.08 -19.90
N PHE A 577 14.65 -4.47 -18.72
CA PHE A 577 15.71 -3.68 -18.12
C PHE A 577 15.89 -4.09 -16.66
N GLY A 578 17.13 -4.31 -16.25
CA GLY A 578 17.48 -4.82 -14.96
C GLY A 578 18.77 -4.27 -14.38
N ILE A 579 18.91 -4.45 -13.07
CA ILE A 579 20.08 -4.07 -12.27
C ILE A 579 20.84 -5.32 -11.82
N ILE A 580 22.15 -5.20 -11.73
CA ILE A 580 23.06 -6.19 -11.16
C ILE A 580 23.60 -5.60 -9.86
N THR A 581 23.46 -6.35 -8.76
CA THR A 581 23.89 -5.91 -7.44
C THR A 581 24.90 -6.86 -6.80
N ALA A 582 25.78 -6.31 -5.97
CA ALA A 582 26.77 -7.06 -5.20
C ALA A 582 26.77 -6.58 -3.74
N PRO A 583 27.17 -7.44 -2.77
CA PRO A 583 27.25 -7.06 -1.37
C PRO A 583 28.22 -5.89 -1.11
N LYS A 584 27.80 -4.92 -0.30
CA LYS A 584 28.61 -3.78 0.15
C LYS A 584 29.85 -4.21 0.92
N THR A 585 29.77 -5.31 1.65
CA THR A 585 30.92 -5.93 2.34
C THR A 585 32.07 -6.27 1.38
N VAL A 586 31.76 -6.49 0.09
CA VAL A 586 32.76 -6.71 -0.96
C VAL A 586 33.07 -5.42 -1.71
N THR A 587 32.05 -4.65 -2.13
CA THR A 587 32.26 -3.45 -2.94
C THR A 587 32.95 -2.31 -2.18
N ASP A 588 32.80 -2.24 -0.86
CA ASP A 588 33.39 -1.23 0.01
C ASP A 588 34.68 -1.72 0.70
N SER A 589 35.12 -2.95 0.40
CA SER A 589 36.40 -3.48 0.88
C SER A 589 37.58 -2.87 0.13
N GLU A 590 38.77 -2.85 0.74
CA GLU A 590 40.00 -2.36 0.08
C GLU A 590 40.35 -3.16 -1.19
N GLU A 591 39.96 -4.44 -1.25
CA GLU A 591 40.21 -5.32 -2.39
C GLU A 591 39.18 -5.13 -3.51
N GLY A 592 37.99 -4.64 -3.19
CA GLY A 592 36.88 -4.43 -4.10
C GLY A 592 36.32 -5.73 -4.70
N LEU A 593 35.67 -5.62 -5.87
CA LEU A 593 35.16 -6.79 -6.59
C LEU A 593 36.31 -7.64 -7.17
N PRO A 594 36.24 -8.99 -7.11
CA PRO A 594 37.25 -9.86 -7.70
C PRO A 594 37.47 -9.57 -9.18
N ARG A 595 38.73 -9.38 -9.61
CA ARG A 595 39.06 -8.93 -10.98
C ARG A 595 38.45 -9.77 -12.10
N GLN A 596 38.24 -11.07 -11.86
CA GLN A 596 37.68 -12.00 -12.82
C GLN A 596 36.27 -11.59 -13.29
N ILE A 597 35.50 -10.87 -12.45
CA ILE A 597 34.17 -10.38 -12.78
C ILE A 597 34.15 -9.53 -14.06
N TYR A 598 35.23 -8.79 -14.31
CA TYR A 598 35.33 -7.84 -15.42
C TYR A 598 35.66 -8.51 -16.75
N ASP A 599 35.97 -9.81 -16.74
CA ASP A 599 36.24 -10.60 -17.93
C ASP A 599 35.13 -11.67 -18.16
N MET A 600 34.05 -11.67 -17.35
CA MET A 600 32.93 -12.62 -17.47
C MET A 600 31.98 -12.25 -18.63
N PRO A 601 31.81 -13.09 -19.66
CA PRO A 601 30.94 -12.80 -20.80
C PRO A 601 29.48 -12.51 -20.41
N GLU A 602 28.97 -13.15 -19.36
CA GLU A 602 27.60 -13.01 -18.87
C GLU A 602 27.31 -11.61 -18.28
N LEU A 603 28.37 -10.84 -18.00
CA LEU A 603 28.32 -9.48 -17.47
C LEU A 603 28.75 -8.43 -18.51
N MET A 604 28.85 -8.83 -19.78
CA MET A 604 29.28 -8.00 -20.90
C MET A 604 28.25 -7.98 -22.03
N ASN A 605 28.24 -6.91 -22.81
CA ASN A 605 27.42 -6.82 -24.00
C ASN A 605 28.25 -7.33 -25.19
N THR A 606 28.08 -8.61 -25.50
CA THR A 606 28.87 -9.33 -26.50
C THR A 606 28.14 -9.38 -27.85
N ASP A 607 27.64 -10.54 -28.24
CA ASP A 607 27.00 -10.86 -29.52
C ASP A 607 25.49 -11.07 -29.38
N GLY A 608 24.91 -10.67 -28.24
CA GLY A 608 23.50 -10.89 -27.94
C GLY A 608 23.15 -12.33 -27.57
N GLY A 609 24.13 -13.25 -27.50
CA GLY A 609 23.91 -14.69 -27.40
C GLY A 609 23.45 -15.33 -28.71
N LEU A 610 23.68 -14.66 -29.84
CA LEU A 610 23.18 -15.08 -31.16
C LEU A 610 24.21 -15.83 -32.01
N ASN A 611 25.47 -15.97 -31.56
CA ASN A 611 26.56 -16.63 -32.29
C ASN A 611 26.52 -16.25 -33.77
N VAL A 612 26.71 -14.96 -34.08
CA VAL A 612 26.74 -14.52 -35.48
C VAL A 612 27.97 -15.13 -36.13
N VAL A 613 27.77 -16.22 -36.87
CA VAL A 613 28.74 -16.73 -37.85
C VAL A 613 28.94 -15.61 -38.85
N ASN A 614 30.16 -15.06 -38.93
CA ASN A 614 30.56 -14.23 -40.06
C ASN A 614 30.34 -15.03 -41.35
N THR A 615 29.19 -14.83 -42.00
CA THR A 615 29.08 -15.11 -43.42
C THR A 615 29.57 -13.87 -44.15
N ASP A 616 30.89 -13.80 -44.30
CA ASP A 616 31.47 -13.12 -45.45
C ASP A 616 30.90 -13.80 -46.70
N ASN A 617 29.95 -13.15 -47.35
CA ASN A 617 29.64 -13.42 -48.76
C ASN A 617 29.70 -12.08 -49.47
N GLU A 618 30.89 -11.79 -49.96
CA GLU A 618 31.10 -11.08 -51.22
C GLU A 618 30.26 -11.77 -52.30
N ASP A 619 29.23 -11.10 -52.79
CA ASP A 619 28.79 -11.07 -54.20
C ASP A 619 27.31 -10.65 -54.32
N ALA A 620 27.09 -9.34 -54.49
CA ALA A 620 26.02 -8.79 -55.33
C ALA A 620 26.23 -7.28 -55.55
N MET A 621 27.18 -6.92 -56.43
CA MET A 621 27.18 -5.64 -57.16
C MET A 621 25.89 -5.57 -58.01
N GLY A 622 24.94 -4.64 -57.80
CA GLY A 622 24.91 -3.21 -58.17
C GLY A 622 23.54 -2.89 -58.83
N PRO A 623 23.20 -1.65 -59.28
CA PRO A 623 23.98 -0.41 -59.22
C PRO A 623 23.24 0.83 -58.64
N GLU A 624 24.08 1.83 -58.40
CA GLU A 624 23.89 3.27 -58.16
C GLU A 624 22.53 3.93 -58.47
N HIS A 625 22.07 4.77 -57.55
CA HIS A 625 21.54 6.09 -57.90
C HIS A 625 21.88 7.12 -56.82
N GLN A 626 22.75 8.05 -57.20
CA GLN A 626 23.01 9.33 -56.53
C GLN A 626 21.68 10.07 -56.30
N ARG A 627 21.44 10.55 -55.08
CA ARG A 627 20.44 11.60 -54.83
C ARG A 627 21.16 12.89 -54.44
N HIS A 628 21.05 13.84 -55.35
CA HIS A 628 21.41 15.24 -55.19
C HIS A 628 20.64 15.90 -54.04
N GLU A 629 21.33 16.73 -53.28
CA GLU A 629 20.75 17.83 -52.51
C GLU A 629 20.19 18.89 -53.47
N SER A 630 19.04 19.47 -53.13
CA SER A 630 18.69 20.84 -53.52
C SER A 630 17.60 21.38 -52.61
N ASP A 631 17.95 22.47 -51.91
CA ASP A 631 17.05 23.46 -51.34
C ASP A 631 16.10 24.02 -52.41
N HIS A 632 14.85 24.33 -52.05
CA HIS A 632 14.32 25.69 -52.08
C HIS A 632 12.83 25.79 -51.75
N ASP A 633 12.53 26.93 -51.15
CA ASP A 633 11.29 27.50 -50.67
C ASP A 633 10.26 27.86 -51.76
N GLU A 634 9.12 28.34 -51.25
CA GLU A 634 8.12 29.27 -51.83
C GLU A 634 6.76 28.68 -52.25
N ASP A 635 5.78 28.97 -51.40
CA ASP A 635 4.50 29.65 -51.67
C ASP A 635 3.71 29.31 -52.94
N SER A 636 2.45 28.91 -52.74
CA SER A 636 1.30 29.66 -53.28
C SER A 636 -0.02 29.19 -52.69
N ASP A 637 -0.73 30.13 -52.07
CA ASP A 637 -2.15 30.07 -51.75
C ASP A 637 -3.00 29.72 -52.98
N GLN A 638 -4.10 28.99 -52.73
CA GLN A 638 -5.39 29.31 -53.34
C GLN A 638 -6.55 28.64 -52.59
N ASP A 639 -7.45 29.53 -52.15
CA ASP A 639 -8.76 29.29 -51.56
C ASP A 639 -9.67 28.46 -52.47
N GLU A 640 -10.61 27.71 -51.88
CA GLU A 640 -12.04 27.83 -52.24
C GLU A 640 -12.93 27.15 -51.18
N ASP A 641 -13.88 27.95 -50.69
CA ASP A 641 -14.95 27.65 -49.76
C ASP A 641 -15.93 26.58 -50.29
N SER A 642 -16.49 25.76 -49.39
CA SER A 642 -17.96 25.67 -49.31
C SER A 642 -18.41 25.12 -47.96
N ASP A 643 -19.15 25.98 -47.25
CA ASP A 643 -20.06 25.67 -46.16
C ASP A 643 -21.00 24.50 -46.51
N GLU A 644 -21.41 23.72 -45.50
CA GLU A 644 -22.82 23.69 -45.07
C GLU A 644 -23.00 22.81 -43.83
N ASP A 645 -23.67 23.42 -42.85
CA ASP A 645 -24.25 22.82 -41.66
C ASP A 645 -25.18 21.63 -41.98
N MET A 646 -25.22 20.61 -41.10
CA MET A 646 -26.43 20.24 -40.34
C MET A 646 -26.21 18.99 -39.47
N ASP A 647 -26.74 19.11 -38.24
CA ASP A 647 -27.02 18.15 -37.15
C ASP A 647 -25.91 17.72 -36.16
#